data_AF-A0A1M5PXF7-F1
#
_entry.id   AF-A0A1M5PXF7-F1
#
_cell.length_a   1.000
_cell.length_b   1.000
_cell.length_c   1.000
_cell.angle_alpha   90.00
_cell.angle_beta   90.00
_cell.angle_gamma   90.00
#
_symmetry.space_group_name_H-M   'P 1'
#
loop_
_entity.id
_entity.type
_entity.pdbx_description
1 polymer ?
#
loop_
_entity_poly.entity_id
_entity_poly.type
_entity_poly.pdbx_seq_one_letter_code
_entity_poly.pdbx_strand_id
1 'polypeptide(L)'
;MSTNINNNGLLSIDDLQNLANELFKALPNEFPKEISLSPDKSEHPRATKIAETILHAGNLDQFGQIPVVSPSSTSPSPPAFSGFGASPSVINYGSGTSALYPNAGAGFNPQNRNSSSGVEENHDLNINNPHNGFYDSNLKNGNAPQLNEESLFSGFSLNHLYLPFQTENSSFEIELQAALASVDTQFKKREDFPLNGNETTNSYYFLEQNPFAFDKRSTDIIVGNSFVHKEINLFKGHSFDAALVKKDFPILRETVNGKPLVWFDNAATTQKPQSVIDRIAYFYEHENSNIHRAAHELAARASDAYEAAREKVKAFLNASSVNEIVFVRGATEGINLVASTWGEQNLNSGDEIIVSNLEHHANIVPWKRLADKKGLKLRVIPVDDDGQILLDEYAKLLNSKTRLVAFTQVSNALGTVTPAKKIVEMAHAAGAKVLIDGAQSVSHMKVDVQHLNPDWLVFSGHKLFGPTGIGALYGKEDLLNEMQPYQSGGNMIQDVTFEEIKYHKAPNRFEAGTGNIADAIGLGAAIDYVTKLGIEAIGQYEHYLLEYATRLLKEIPGVRLIGTAKDKASVLSFNLQGYSNDQVGQALNKEGVAVRTGHHCAQPILRRMGVETTVRPSLAFYNTTEDVDTFIKTIWELKKVRF
;
A
#
# COMPACT_ATOMS: atom_id res chain seq x y z
N MET A 1 -24.14 25.79 26.14
CA MET A 1 -25.24 25.59 27.11
C MET A 1 -25.16 24.17 27.64
N SER A 2 -25.70 23.88 28.83
CA SER A 2 -25.74 22.50 29.35
C SER A 2 -26.79 21.70 28.58
N THR A 3 -26.42 20.59 27.96
CA THR A 3 -27.35 19.68 27.30
C THR A 3 -27.98 18.74 28.33
N ASN A 4 -29.29 18.82 28.51
CA ASN A 4 -29.99 17.86 29.36
C ASN A 4 -30.06 16.51 28.66
N ILE A 5 -29.80 15.45 29.43
CA ILE A 5 -29.79 14.07 28.97
C ILE A 5 -30.99 13.38 29.63
N ASN A 6 -31.74 12.57 28.90
CA ASN A 6 -32.85 11.82 29.47
C ASN A 6 -32.35 10.68 30.38
N ASN A 7 -33.25 10.04 31.13
CA ASN A 7 -32.92 8.98 32.10
C ASN A 7 -32.19 7.75 31.51
N ASN A 8 -32.10 7.63 30.19
CA ASN A 8 -31.42 6.55 29.48
C ASN A 8 -30.06 6.98 28.87
N GLY A 9 -29.56 8.18 29.19
CA GLY A 9 -28.26 8.65 28.71
C GLY A 9 -28.28 9.21 27.27
N LEU A 10 -29.47 9.46 26.69
CA LEU A 10 -29.63 9.97 25.33
C LEU A 10 -30.09 11.44 25.31
N LEU A 11 -29.64 12.18 24.30
CA LEU A 11 -30.05 13.57 24.05
C LEU A 11 -31.52 13.64 23.63
N SER A 12 -32.24 14.69 24.02
CA SER A 12 -33.62 14.93 23.59
C SER A 12 -33.69 15.18 22.07
N ILE A 13 -34.66 14.56 21.40
CA ILE A 13 -34.90 14.75 19.95
C ILE A 13 -35.31 16.21 19.68
N ASP A 14 -36.10 16.81 20.57
CA ASP A 14 -36.54 18.20 20.44
C ASP A 14 -35.35 19.18 20.59
N ASP A 15 -34.42 18.90 21.50
CA ASP A 15 -33.20 19.71 21.67
C ASP A 15 -32.27 19.59 20.45
N LEU A 16 -32.15 18.39 19.87
CA LEU A 16 -31.41 18.16 18.63
C LEU A 16 -32.05 18.88 17.43
N GLN A 17 -33.39 18.88 17.32
CA GLN A 17 -34.11 19.61 16.28
C GLN A 17 -33.93 21.13 16.44
N ASN A 18 -34.00 21.65 17.66
CA ASN A 18 -33.77 23.08 17.94
C ASN A 18 -32.33 23.50 17.59
N LEU A 19 -31.33 22.69 17.98
CA LEU A 19 -29.92 22.96 17.65
C LEU A 19 -29.66 22.94 16.14
N ALA A 20 -30.25 22.00 15.41
CA ALA A 20 -30.18 21.96 13.95
C ALA A 20 -30.83 23.22 13.32
N ASN A 21 -31.99 23.64 13.82
CA ASN A 21 -32.69 24.81 13.31
C ASN A 21 -31.96 26.14 13.60
N GLU A 22 -31.26 26.28 14.73
CA GLU A 22 -30.37 27.43 14.95
C GLU A 22 -29.20 27.44 13.95
N LEU A 23 -28.58 26.28 13.69
CA LEU A 23 -27.49 26.16 12.71
C LEU A 23 -27.95 26.56 11.30
N PHE A 24 -29.11 26.09 10.85
CA PHE A 24 -29.64 26.45 9.52
C PHE A 24 -30.09 27.92 9.43
N LYS A 25 -30.56 28.54 10.52
CA LYS A 25 -30.86 29.99 10.57
C LYS A 25 -29.61 30.87 10.46
N ALA A 26 -28.44 30.36 10.85
CA ALA A 26 -27.16 31.08 10.76
C ALA A 26 -26.49 31.00 9.37
N LEU A 27 -26.99 30.18 8.45
CA LEU A 27 -26.42 30.02 7.11
C LEU A 27 -27.02 31.02 6.08
N PRO A 28 -26.28 31.37 5.01
CA PRO A 28 -26.79 32.21 3.92
C PRO A 28 -28.04 31.63 3.25
N ASN A 29 -28.78 32.50 2.54
CA ASN A 29 -30.19 32.33 2.10
C ASN A 29 -30.53 31.17 1.11
N GLU A 30 -29.74 30.10 1.03
CA GLU A 30 -29.99 28.93 0.17
C GLU A 30 -30.40 27.66 0.94
N PHE A 31 -30.44 27.69 2.28
CA PHE A 31 -30.85 26.57 3.12
C PHE A 31 -32.25 26.74 3.74
N PRO A 32 -33.03 25.66 3.93
CA PRO A 32 -34.31 25.70 4.63
C PRO A 32 -34.10 26.11 6.09
N LYS A 33 -34.77 27.18 6.52
CA LYS A 33 -34.50 27.82 7.83
C LYS A 33 -35.13 27.09 9.02
N GLU A 34 -36.01 26.13 8.78
CA GLU A 34 -36.58 25.23 9.79
C GLU A 34 -36.78 23.83 9.18
N ILE A 35 -36.48 22.81 9.98
CA ILE A 35 -36.64 21.39 9.69
C ILE A 35 -37.43 20.77 10.85
N SER A 36 -38.38 19.89 10.52
CA SER A 36 -39.10 19.05 11.47
C SER A 36 -38.60 17.61 11.38
N LEU A 37 -38.28 17.00 12.53
CA LEU A 37 -37.93 15.58 12.64
C LEU A 37 -39.16 14.70 12.94
N SER A 38 -40.35 15.28 13.06
CA SER A 38 -41.60 14.54 13.20
C SER A 38 -42.08 14.01 11.83
N PRO A 39 -42.21 12.69 11.63
CA PRO A 39 -42.52 12.13 10.33
C PRO A 39 -44.03 12.17 10.04
N ASP A 40 -44.48 13.10 9.19
CA ASP A 40 -45.73 12.90 8.47
C ASP A 40 -45.55 11.71 7.50
N LYS A 41 -46.29 10.62 7.77
CA LYS A 41 -46.15 9.36 7.03
C LYS A 41 -46.64 9.46 5.59
N SER A 42 -47.35 10.53 5.21
CA SER A 42 -47.94 10.70 3.88
C SER A 42 -46.96 11.27 2.84
N GLU A 43 -45.99 12.09 3.25
CA GLU A 43 -45.15 12.84 2.30
C GLU A 43 -43.95 12.03 1.76
N HIS A 44 -43.41 11.10 2.55
CA HIS A 44 -42.16 10.38 2.21
C HIS A 44 -42.26 8.84 2.34
N PRO A 45 -43.10 8.16 1.52
CA PRO A 45 -43.35 6.71 1.64
C PRO A 45 -42.10 5.82 1.45
N ARG A 46 -41.04 6.32 0.80
CA ARG A 46 -39.75 5.60 0.74
C ARG A 46 -39.00 5.61 2.08
N ALA A 47 -39.02 6.72 2.81
CA ALA A 47 -38.37 6.83 4.12
C ALA A 47 -39.11 5.98 5.17
N THR A 48 -40.44 6.04 5.18
CA THR A 48 -41.29 5.21 6.05
C THR A 48 -41.00 3.73 5.87
N LYS A 49 -40.90 3.26 4.62
CA LYS A 49 -40.62 1.85 4.31
C LYS A 49 -39.22 1.39 4.73
N ILE A 50 -38.23 2.29 4.70
CA ILE A 50 -36.87 2.03 5.22
C ILE A 50 -36.91 1.95 6.76
N ALA A 51 -37.60 2.86 7.43
CA ALA A 51 -37.76 2.84 8.89
C ALA A 51 -38.49 1.57 9.37
N GLU A 52 -39.57 1.16 8.71
CA GLU A 52 -40.28 -0.09 8.99
C GLU A 52 -39.39 -1.33 8.79
N THR A 53 -38.54 -1.33 7.76
CA THR A 53 -37.57 -2.42 7.51
C THR A 53 -36.51 -2.50 8.61
N ILE A 54 -36.03 -1.36 9.11
CA ILE A 54 -35.05 -1.29 10.22
C ILE A 54 -35.71 -1.75 11.54
N LEU A 55 -36.96 -1.36 11.79
CA LEU A 55 -37.70 -1.77 12.99
C LEU A 55 -38.05 -3.27 12.98
N HIS A 56 -38.35 -3.86 11.83
CA HIS A 56 -38.52 -5.33 11.70
C HIS A 56 -37.21 -6.13 11.76
N ALA A 57 -36.05 -5.50 11.55
CA ALA A 57 -34.75 -6.16 11.71
C ALA A 57 -34.31 -6.24 13.20
N GLY A 58 -34.93 -5.47 14.10
CA GLY A 58 -34.66 -5.46 15.53
C GLY A 58 -35.50 -6.49 16.30
N ASN A 59 -35.14 -7.77 16.22
CA ASN A 59 -35.88 -8.85 16.89
C ASN A 59 -35.57 -8.91 18.41
N LEU A 60 -36.23 -8.06 19.20
CA LEU A 60 -36.14 -7.99 20.67
C LEU A 60 -37.45 -8.47 21.34
N ASP A 61 -37.94 -9.64 20.95
CA ASP A 61 -39.16 -10.27 21.52
C ASP A 61 -38.94 -11.71 22.04
N GLN A 62 -37.70 -12.04 22.39
CA GLN A 62 -37.39 -13.25 23.17
C GLN A 62 -36.41 -12.94 24.31
N PHE A 63 -36.95 -12.57 25.47
CA PHE A 63 -36.57 -13.08 26.80
C PHE A 63 -37.40 -12.35 27.88
N GLY A 64 -38.55 -12.92 28.23
CA GLY A 64 -39.39 -12.44 29.34
C GLY A 64 -39.65 -13.53 30.37
N GLN A 65 -39.58 -13.16 31.66
CA GLN A 65 -40.04 -13.91 32.86
C GLN A 65 -39.14 -15.13 33.27
N ILE A 66 -38.91 -15.54 34.54
CA ILE A 66 -39.23 -15.12 35.94
C ILE A 66 -38.40 -16.06 36.89
N PRO A 67 -38.12 -15.82 38.22
CA PRO A 67 -38.30 -14.68 39.15
C PRO A 67 -36.96 -14.23 39.85
N VAL A 68 -37.03 -13.66 41.07
CA VAL A 68 -35.95 -13.38 42.05
C VAL A 68 -36.09 -14.29 43.29
N VAL A 69 -34.99 -14.82 43.86
CA VAL A 69 -34.93 -15.39 45.23
C VAL A 69 -33.54 -15.13 45.88
N SER A 70 -33.53 -14.72 47.16
CA SER A 70 -32.37 -14.62 48.08
C SER A 70 -32.56 -15.68 49.21
N PRO A 71 -31.56 -16.12 50.04
CA PRO A 71 -30.59 -15.26 50.77
C PRO A 71 -29.21 -15.84 51.20
N SER A 72 -28.34 -14.96 51.74
CA SER A 72 -27.26 -15.21 52.75
C SER A 72 -26.05 -16.12 52.36
N SER A 73 -24.81 -15.96 52.87
CA SER A 73 -24.28 -15.18 54.01
C SER A 73 -22.80 -14.74 53.87
N THR A 74 -22.36 -13.84 54.77
CA THR A 74 -20.97 -13.62 55.28
C THR A 74 -19.85 -13.04 54.39
N SER A 75 -19.68 -11.72 54.56
CA SER A 75 -18.46 -10.87 54.57
C SER A 75 -17.27 -11.43 55.42
N PRO A 76 -16.00 -10.94 55.30
CA PRO A 76 -15.64 -9.53 55.15
C PRO A 76 -14.44 -9.09 54.25
N SER A 77 -14.55 -7.84 53.80
CA SER A 77 -13.51 -6.92 53.28
C SER A 77 -12.84 -6.16 54.47
N PRO A 78 -12.11 -5.02 54.33
CA PRO A 78 -11.50 -4.28 53.19
C PRO A 78 -9.98 -3.98 53.50
N PRO A 79 -9.26 -2.94 52.99
CA PRO A 79 -9.63 -1.87 52.05
C PRO A 79 -8.67 -1.55 50.89
N ALA A 80 -9.21 -0.74 49.98
CA ALA A 80 -8.52 -0.07 48.89
C ALA A 80 -8.08 1.35 49.27
N PHE A 81 -7.22 1.97 48.45
CA PHE A 81 -7.15 3.43 48.33
C PHE A 81 -6.87 3.86 46.87
N SER A 82 -7.27 5.09 46.54
CA SER A 82 -7.36 5.63 45.17
C SER A 82 -6.14 6.47 44.75
N GLY A 83 -5.98 6.69 43.44
CA GLY A 83 -4.99 7.64 42.91
C GLY A 83 -5.10 7.84 41.39
N PHE A 84 -5.20 9.09 40.94
CA PHE A 84 -5.20 9.47 39.52
C PHE A 84 -3.80 9.31 38.89
N GLY A 85 -3.74 8.89 37.63
CA GLY A 85 -2.51 8.85 36.84
C GLY A 85 -2.55 9.87 35.69
N ALA A 86 -1.75 10.93 35.80
CA ALA A 86 -1.42 11.84 34.70
C ALA A 86 0.00 11.56 34.17
N SER A 87 0.30 12.05 32.97
CA SER A 87 1.54 11.78 32.21
C SER A 87 2.83 12.15 32.94
N PRO A 88 3.93 11.38 32.76
CA PRO A 88 5.28 11.86 33.03
C PRO A 88 5.89 12.54 31.79
N SER A 89 6.66 13.60 32.02
CA SER A 89 7.46 14.30 31.00
C SER A 89 8.88 14.49 31.52
N VAL A 90 9.87 14.29 30.65
CA VAL A 90 11.27 14.76 30.75
C VAL A 90 12.09 14.35 31.98
N ILE A 91 13.21 13.64 31.75
CA ILE A 91 14.52 14.02 32.33
C ILE A 91 15.57 14.00 31.22
N ASN A 92 16.39 15.04 31.18
CA ASN A 92 17.50 15.25 30.26
C ASN A 92 18.79 15.30 31.09
N TYR A 93 19.84 14.60 30.69
CA TYR A 93 21.16 14.61 31.36
C TYR A 93 22.27 14.96 30.35
N GLY A 94 23.00 16.03 30.64
CA GLY A 94 24.40 16.20 30.24
C GLY A 94 25.24 16.41 31.51
N SER A 95 26.57 16.38 31.49
CA SER A 95 27.54 16.02 30.44
C SER A 95 28.93 15.98 31.12
N GLY A 96 29.87 15.14 30.68
CA GLY A 96 31.21 15.14 31.29
C GLY A 96 32.25 14.33 30.51
N THR A 97 33.10 15.02 29.74
CA THR A 97 34.25 14.44 29.03
C THR A 97 35.51 14.43 29.88
N SER A 98 36.37 13.42 29.72
CA SER A 98 37.79 13.48 30.10
C SER A 98 38.67 12.93 28.97
N ALA A 99 39.91 13.40 28.88
CA ALA A 99 40.71 13.39 27.65
C ALA A 99 41.96 12.49 27.72
N LEU A 100 42.38 11.99 26.55
CA LEU A 100 43.72 11.45 26.28
C LEU A 100 44.24 12.00 24.93
N TYR A 101 45.44 12.57 24.96
CA TYR A 101 46.25 13.08 23.83
C TYR A 101 47.31 12.02 23.41
N PRO A 102 48.24 12.22 22.43
CA PRO A 102 48.50 13.37 21.52
C PRO A 102 48.74 13.03 20.01
N ASN A 103 48.60 14.01 19.10
CA ASN A 103 49.72 14.60 18.30
C ASN A 103 49.29 15.49 17.11
N ALA A 104 50.06 16.59 16.92
CA ALA A 104 50.37 17.40 15.72
C ALA A 104 49.38 17.54 14.53
N GLY A 105 49.16 18.73 13.94
CA GLY A 105 49.69 20.06 14.32
C GLY A 105 49.38 21.19 13.31
N ALA A 106 49.49 22.44 13.81
CA ALA A 106 49.73 23.74 13.13
C ALA A 106 48.96 24.15 11.85
N GLY A 107 48.26 25.29 11.91
CA GLY A 107 47.65 25.96 10.75
C GLY A 107 46.97 27.29 11.06
N PHE A 108 47.65 28.23 11.72
CA PHE A 108 47.09 29.54 12.12
C PHE A 108 47.43 30.64 11.10
N ASN A 109 46.48 31.50 10.71
CA ASN A 109 46.77 32.72 9.94
C ASN A 109 45.75 33.84 10.27
N PRO A 110 46.15 34.95 10.94
CA PRO A 110 45.22 35.98 11.39
C PRO A 110 45.48 37.37 10.80
N GLN A 111 44.60 37.88 9.90
CA GLN A 111 44.55 39.31 9.56
C GLN A 111 43.13 39.80 9.25
N ASN A 112 42.47 40.43 10.24
CA ASN A 112 42.12 41.86 10.15
C ASN A 112 41.48 42.37 11.45
N ARG A 113 41.91 43.55 11.89
CA ARG A 113 41.28 44.34 12.96
C ARG A 113 40.80 45.66 12.34
N ASN A 114 39.57 46.07 12.66
CA ASN A 114 39.27 47.39 13.23
C ASN A 114 37.76 47.65 13.33
N SER A 115 37.32 47.97 14.56
CA SER A 115 36.37 49.03 14.95
C SER A 115 34.94 49.07 14.37
N SER A 116 33.89 49.42 15.12
CA SER A 116 33.79 49.83 16.53
C SER A 116 32.32 49.95 16.94
N SER A 117 31.97 49.47 18.14
CA SER A 117 30.91 50.00 19.01
C SER A 117 30.97 49.21 20.32
N GLY A 118 31.37 49.86 21.42
CA GLY A 118 31.55 49.21 22.71
C GLY A 118 30.44 49.60 23.71
N VAL A 119 30.07 48.63 24.54
CA VAL A 119 29.62 48.85 25.92
C VAL A 119 30.40 47.85 26.77
N GLU A 120 31.19 48.34 27.72
CA GLU A 120 31.90 47.52 28.69
C GLU A 120 31.00 47.28 29.90
N GLU A 121 30.86 46.04 30.36
CA GLU A 121 30.56 45.75 31.77
C GLU A 121 31.50 44.64 32.28
N ASN A 122 32.35 45.00 33.25
CA ASN A 122 33.16 44.06 34.02
C ASN A 122 32.31 43.41 35.09
N HIS A 123 32.26 42.08 35.16
CA HIS A 123 31.95 41.39 36.42
C HIS A 123 32.75 40.08 36.54
N ASP A 124 33.70 40.08 37.49
CA ASP A 124 34.40 38.88 37.92
C ASP A 124 33.43 37.84 38.49
N LEU A 125 33.43 36.63 37.93
CA LEU A 125 32.67 35.51 38.46
C LEU A 125 33.41 34.90 39.65
N ASN A 126 32.91 35.16 40.86
CA ASN A 126 33.34 34.47 42.07
C ASN A 126 32.86 33.00 42.03
N ILE A 127 33.79 32.09 41.76
CA ILE A 127 33.54 30.66 41.54
C ILE A 127 32.96 29.95 42.79
N ASN A 128 33.01 30.57 43.98
CA ASN A 128 32.68 29.91 45.24
C ASN A 128 31.24 30.14 45.78
N ASN A 129 30.40 31.00 45.18
CA ASN A 129 28.98 31.12 45.58
C ASN A 129 28.08 31.87 44.56
N PRO A 130 27.16 31.17 43.87
CA PRO A 130 26.06 31.82 43.14
C PRO A 130 24.66 31.30 43.57
N HIS A 131 24.23 31.60 44.81
CA HIS A 131 22.80 31.62 45.15
C HIS A 131 22.29 33.05 45.36
N ASN A 132 21.80 33.64 44.27
CA ASN A 132 20.81 34.71 44.19
C ASN A 132 20.03 34.45 42.88
N GLY A 133 18.70 34.37 42.81
CA GLY A 133 17.68 34.48 43.85
C GLY A 133 16.38 34.98 43.21
N PHE A 134 15.43 34.08 42.95
CA PHE A 134 14.04 34.46 42.69
C PHE A 134 13.14 33.84 43.77
N TYR A 135 12.31 34.70 44.34
CA TYR A 135 11.42 34.41 45.46
C TYR A 135 10.16 33.66 44.97
N ASP A 136 9.77 32.59 45.67
CA ASP A 136 8.36 32.19 45.77
C ASP A 136 8.05 31.88 47.24
N SER A 137 6.91 32.36 47.72
CA SER A 137 6.56 32.50 49.14
C SER A 137 5.69 31.38 49.70
N ASN A 138 5.42 30.32 48.91
CA ASN A 138 4.38 29.32 49.23
C ASN A 138 4.85 27.89 49.58
N LEU A 139 6.15 27.63 49.72
CA LEU A 139 6.68 26.32 50.14
C LEU A 139 7.23 26.33 51.58
N LYS A 140 6.36 26.67 52.54
CA LYS A 140 6.55 26.35 53.97
C LYS A 140 5.77 25.09 54.34
N ASN A 141 6.47 23.96 54.41
CA ASN A 141 6.42 22.96 55.50
C ASN A 141 7.14 21.69 55.04
N GLY A 142 8.34 21.47 55.56
CA GLY A 142 9.05 20.22 55.37
C GLY A 142 8.62 19.15 56.39
N ASN A 143 8.73 17.89 55.98
CA ASN A 143 9.17 16.79 56.84
C ASN A 143 9.46 15.57 55.95
N ALA A 144 10.74 15.35 55.65
CA ALA A 144 11.26 14.11 55.07
C ALA A 144 12.59 13.78 55.77
N PRO A 145 12.85 12.51 56.15
CA PRO A 145 13.97 12.15 57.02
C PRO A 145 15.29 11.99 56.26
N GLN A 146 16.40 12.24 56.96
CA GLN A 146 17.75 11.91 56.49
C GLN A 146 18.02 10.40 56.57
N LEU A 147 18.72 9.86 55.59
CA LEU A 147 19.42 8.57 55.65
C LEU A 147 20.84 8.75 55.11
N ASN A 148 21.83 8.16 55.79
CA ASN A 148 23.25 8.30 55.48
C ASN A 148 23.71 7.27 54.45
N GLU A 149 24.49 7.70 53.45
CA GLU A 149 25.16 6.80 52.48
C GLU A 149 26.65 6.58 52.81
N GLU A 150 26.94 5.94 53.94
CA GLU A 150 28.29 5.42 54.25
C GLU A 150 28.26 3.96 54.76
N SER A 151 27.77 3.01 53.95
CA SER A 151 27.98 1.57 54.24
C SER A 151 27.89 0.58 53.07
N LEU A 152 27.79 1.02 51.80
CA LEU A 152 27.48 0.10 50.67
C LEU A 152 28.62 -0.18 49.67
N PHE A 153 29.78 0.47 49.77
CA PHE A 153 30.89 0.27 48.82
C PHE A 153 32.26 0.09 49.49
N SER A 154 32.41 -0.99 50.26
CA SER A 154 33.73 -1.47 50.70
C SER A 154 33.83 -2.99 50.54
N GLY A 155 34.34 -3.45 49.40
CA GLY A 155 34.73 -4.87 49.26
C GLY A 155 34.60 -5.53 47.90
N PHE A 156 35.15 -4.96 46.81
CA PHE A 156 35.57 -5.79 45.67
C PHE A 156 36.93 -5.31 45.13
N SER A 157 37.97 -6.06 45.50
CA SER A 157 39.31 -5.93 44.93
C SER A 157 39.41 -6.80 43.68
N LEU A 158 39.93 -6.25 42.58
CA LEU A 158 40.11 -6.96 41.32
C LEU A 158 41.25 -7.97 41.42
N ASN A 159 40.93 -9.25 41.26
CA ASN A 159 41.90 -10.30 40.95
C ASN A 159 41.54 -10.94 39.61
N HIS A 160 42.54 -11.09 38.74
CA HIS A 160 42.43 -11.86 37.51
C HIS A 160 41.98 -13.30 37.81
N LEU A 161 40.93 -13.80 37.13
CA LEU A 161 40.69 -15.22 36.77
C LEU A 161 39.40 -15.34 35.93
N TYR A 162 39.50 -16.03 34.79
CA TYR A 162 38.44 -16.59 33.91
C TYR A 162 37.31 -15.70 33.36
N LEU A 163 37.27 -15.62 32.02
CA LEU A 163 36.05 -15.43 31.23
C LEU A 163 35.33 -16.80 31.09
N PRO A 164 34.00 -16.89 31.25
CA PRO A 164 33.26 -18.10 30.87
C PRO A 164 33.21 -18.23 29.34
N PHE A 165 33.19 -19.48 28.83
CA PHE A 165 33.22 -19.85 27.40
C PHE A 165 34.59 -19.85 26.68
N GLN A 166 35.69 -20.05 27.41
CA GLN A 166 36.87 -20.73 26.85
C GLN A 166 37.17 -22.02 27.64
N THR A 167 36.78 -23.16 27.07
CA THR A 167 37.25 -24.48 27.48
C THR A 167 37.54 -25.30 26.23
N GLU A 168 38.82 -25.56 25.96
CA GLU A 168 39.25 -26.57 25.01
C GLU A 168 38.67 -27.94 25.42
N ASN A 169 38.29 -28.77 24.44
CA ASN A 169 37.55 -30.03 24.61
C ASN A 169 36.06 -29.90 25.03
N SER A 170 35.28 -29.08 24.31
CA SER A 170 33.81 -29.20 24.33
C SER A 170 33.35 -30.40 23.46
N SER A 171 32.29 -31.12 23.88
CA SER A 171 31.76 -32.27 23.13
C SER A 171 31.25 -31.91 21.73
N PHE A 172 30.92 -30.64 21.51
CA PHE A 172 30.38 -30.11 20.26
C PHE A 172 31.36 -30.21 19.08
N GLU A 173 32.67 -30.01 19.28
CA GLU A 173 33.65 -30.15 18.19
C GLU A 173 33.81 -31.62 17.75
N ILE A 174 33.69 -32.56 18.68
CA ILE A 174 33.78 -34.00 18.41
C ILE A 174 32.53 -34.46 17.63
N GLU A 175 31.34 -33.99 18.04
CA GLU A 175 30.09 -34.24 17.32
C GLU A 175 30.08 -33.61 15.91
N LEU A 176 30.62 -32.39 15.77
CA LEU A 176 30.73 -31.70 14.48
C LEU A 176 31.71 -32.42 13.52
N GLN A 177 32.87 -32.89 14.01
CA GLN A 177 33.79 -33.69 13.19
C GLN A 177 33.19 -35.04 12.80
N ALA A 178 32.45 -35.70 13.70
CA ALA A 178 31.76 -36.95 13.39
C ALA A 178 30.66 -36.76 12.33
N ALA A 179 29.91 -35.65 12.39
CA ALA A 179 28.93 -35.30 11.37
C ALA A 179 29.60 -35.03 10.00
N LEU A 180 30.68 -34.24 9.97
CA LEU A 180 31.40 -33.90 8.74
C LEU A 180 32.10 -35.09 8.09
N ALA A 181 32.53 -36.09 8.87
CA ALA A 181 33.11 -37.34 8.35
C ALA A 181 32.13 -38.20 7.53
N SER A 182 30.82 -37.92 7.60
CA SER A 182 29.79 -38.61 6.81
C SER A 182 29.50 -37.98 5.45
N VAL A 183 30.09 -36.81 5.15
CA VAL A 183 29.89 -36.09 3.89
C VAL A 183 30.89 -36.58 2.83
N ASP A 184 30.40 -37.25 1.80
CA ASP A 184 31.23 -37.61 0.64
C ASP A 184 31.67 -36.35 -0.11
N THR A 185 32.98 -36.08 -0.05
CA THR A 185 33.63 -34.93 -0.70
C THR A 185 34.24 -35.27 -2.06
N GLN A 186 34.00 -36.47 -2.60
CA GLN A 186 34.44 -36.83 -3.94
C GLN A 186 33.60 -36.15 -5.04
N PHE A 187 33.97 -34.91 -5.36
CA PHE A 187 33.58 -34.28 -6.62
C PHE A 187 34.07 -35.13 -7.81
N LYS A 188 33.21 -36.01 -8.33
CA LYS A 188 33.44 -36.68 -9.61
C LYS A 188 33.50 -35.63 -10.71
N LYS A 189 34.71 -35.42 -11.22
CA LYS A 189 35.05 -34.66 -12.43
C LYS A 189 34.15 -35.16 -13.56
N ARG A 190 33.20 -34.34 -14.03
CA ARG A 190 32.43 -34.65 -15.26
C ARG A 190 33.35 -34.48 -16.46
N GLU A 191 33.35 -35.48 -17.33
CA GLU A 191 34.10 -35.48 -18.57
C GLU A 191 33.43 -34.56 -19.61
N ASP A 192 34.28 -33.82 -20.31
CA ASP A 192 34.17 -33.21 -21.64
C ASP A 192 32.79 -33.01 -22.27
N PHE A 193 32.37 -31.75 -22.39
CA PHE A 193 31.43 -31.31 -23.42
C PHE A 193 32.18 -30.97 -24.71
N PRO A 194 31.72 -31.43 -25.89
CA PRO A 194 32.35 -31.06 -27.16
C PRO A 194 32.02 -29.60 -27.51
N LEU A 195 33.08 -28.80 -27.70
CA LEU A 195 33.00 -27.48 -28.31
C LEU A 195 32.56 -27.60 -29.77
N ASN A 196 31.42 -27.00 -30.11
CA ASN A 196 31.11 -26.57 -31.48
C ASN A 196 30.50 -25.17 -31.41
N GLY A 197 31.29 -24.17 -31.77
CA GLY A 197 30.78 -22.83 -32.03
C GLY A 197 30.28 -22.73 -33.46
N ASN A 198 29.05 -22.24 -33.65
CA ASN A 198 28.69 -21.39 -34.78
C ASN A 198 27.40 -20.63 -34.49
N GLU A 199 27.46 -19.31 -34.72
CA GLU A 199 26.38 -18.39 -35.08
C GLU A 199 25.01 -18.53 -34.40
N THR A 200 24.78 -17.78 -33.33
CA THR A 200 23.46 -17.52 -32.73
C THR A 200 22.61 -16.58 -33.59
N THR A 201 22.03 -17.11 -34.67
CA THR A 201 20.85 -16.48 -35.29
C THR A 201 19.59 -16.84 -34.50
N ASN A 202 18.98 -15.85 -33.84
CA ASN A 202 17.71 -16.04 -33.12
C ASN A 202 16.53 -16.20 -34.10
N SER A 203 16.34 -17.41 -34.63
CA SER A 203 15.16 -17.77 -35.41
C SER A 203 14.01 -18.21 -34.49
N TYR A 204 12.99 -17.36 -34.34
CA TYR A 204 11.77 -17.70 -33.60
C TYR A 204 11.00 -18.83 -34.30
N TYR A 205 10.72 -19.92 -33.58
CA TYR A 205 10.02 -21.09 -34.10
C TYR A 205 8.49 -20.88 -34.09
N PHE A 206 7.96 -20.21 -35.11
CA PHE A 206 6.53 -20.28 -35.48
C PHE A 206 6.33 -19.93 -36.96
N LEU A 207 6.29 -20.96 -37.82
CA LEU A 207 5.58 -20.96 -39.10
C LEU A 207 5.64 -22.39 -39.70
N GLU A 208 4.64 -23.21 -39.38
CA GLU A 208 4.03 -24.25 -40.26
C GLU A 208 3.12 -25.19 -39.45
N GLN A 209 1.84 -24.82 -39.35
CA GLN A 209 0.72 -25.74 -39.55
C GLN A 209 -0.60 -24.97 -39.67
N ASN A 210 -1.37 -25.32 -40.70
CA ASN A 210 -2.58 -24.62 -41.12
C ASN A 210 -3.81 -25.15 -40.35
N PRO A 211 -4.52 -24.33 -39.53
CA PRO A 211 -5.66 -24.80 -38.75
C PRO A 211 -6.97 -24.95 -39.56
N PHE A 212 -6.98 -24.68 -40.88
CA PHE A 212 -8.18 -24.80 -41.72
C PHE A 212 -8.35 -26.18 -42.40
N ALA A 213 -7.72 -27.24 -41.86
CA ALA A 213 -8.03 -28.61 -42.23
C ALA A 213 -9.35 -29.06 -41.56
N PHE A 214 -10.47 -28.89 -42.26
CA PHE A 214 -11.74 -29.53 -41.89
C PHE A 214 -11.59 -31.06 -41.99
N ASP A 215 -11.63 -31.76 -40.87
CA ASP A 215 -11.98 -33.19 -40.86
C ASP A 215 -13.32 -33.43 -40.16
N LYS A 216 -14.12 -34.31 -40.76
CA LYS A 216 -15.48 -34.66 -40.34
C LYS A 216 -15.46 -35.98 -39.57
N ARG A 217 -15.59 -35.93 -38.23
CA ARG A 217 -16.42 -36.82 -37.39
C ARG A 217 -16.04 -36.73 -35.91
N SER A 218 -16.93 -36.14 -35.10
CA SER A 218 -17.20 -36.57 -33.73
C SER A 218 -18.56 -36.01 -33.33
N THR A 219 -19.54 -36.89 -33.20
CA THR A 219 -20.87 -36.59 -32.66
C THR A 219 -20.98 -37.25 -31.30
N ASP A 220 -20.50 -36.58 -30.26
CA ASP A 220 -20.70 -37.00 -28.88
C ASP A 220 -21.26 -35.84 -28.07
N ILE A 221 -22.53 -35.98 -27.67
CA ILE A 221 -23.23 -35.05 -26.79
C ILE A 221 -22.83 -35.40 -25.35
N ILE A 222 -21.96 -34.60 -24.74
CA ILE A 222 -21.58 -34.80 -23.34
C ILE A 222 -22.62 -34.15 -22.42
N VAL A 223 -23.54 -34.98 -21.91
CA VAL A 223 -24.31 -34.70 -20.69
C VAL A 223 -23.72 -35.58 -19.58
N GLY A 224 -22.85 -35.03 -18.73
CA GLY A 224 -22.24 -35.79 -17.64
C GLY A 224 -21.27 -34.98 -16.76
N ASN A 225 -21.42 -35.10 -15.44
CA ASN A 225 -20.60 -34.40 -14.42
C ASN A 225 -19.20 -35.03 -14.26
N SER A 226 -18.29 -34.88 -15.23
CA SER A 226 -16.87 -35.21 -15.02
C SER A 226 -15.95 -34.36 -15.89
N PHE A 227 -15.40 -33.31 -15.28
CA PHE A 227 -14.28 -32.56 -15.86
C PHE A 227 -13.02 -33.43 -15.80
N VAL A 228 -12.50 -33.84 -16.97
CA VAL A 228 -11.24 -34.56 -17.05
C VAL A 228 -10.11 -33.54 -17.18
N HIS A 229 -9.21 -33.48 -16.20
CA HIS A 229 -7.97 -32.71 -16.32
C HIS A 229 -7.17 -33.24 -17.51
N LYS A 230 -7.10 -32.45 -18.57
CA LYS A 230 -6.16 -32.68 -19.67
C LYS A 230 -4.96 -31.78 -19.42
N GLU A 231 -3.94 -32.31 -18.74
CA GLU A 231 -2.68 -31.60 -18.54
C GLU A 231 -2.09 -31.22 -19.91
N ILE A 232 -2.05 -29.93 -20.21
CA ILE A 232 -1.28 -29.41 -21.33
C ILE A 232 0.09 -29.02 -20.77
N ASN A 233 1.09 -29.85 -21.07
CA ASN A 233 2.47 -29.66 -20.64
C ASN A 233 3.12 -28.51 -21.43
N LEU A 234 2.84 -27.26 -21.02
CA LEU A 234 3.40 -26.04 -21.60
C LEU A 234 4.73 -25.60 -20.98
N PHE A 235 5.20 -26.27 -19.93
CA PHE A 235 6.38 -25.84 -19.16
C PHE A 235 7.59 -26.76 -19.36
N LYS A 236 8.56 -26.33 -20.19
CA LYS A 236 9.96 -26.81 -20.15
C LYS A 236 10.84 -25.77 -19.46
N GLY A 237 10.72 -25.74 -18.14
CA GLY A 237 11.36 -24.81 -17.21
C GLY A 237 10.65 -24.96 -15.87
N HIS A 238 11.36 -24.79 -14.75
CA HIS A 238 10.87 -25.13 -13.40
C HIS A 238 9.38 -24.77 -13.18
N SER A 239 8.57 -25.77 -12.88
CA SER A 239 7.13 -25.61 -12.64
C SER A 239 6.88 -24.68 -11.46
N PHE A 240 6.14 -23.60 -11.66
CA PHE A 240 5.73 -22.69 -10.60
C PHE A 240 4.73 -23.39 -9.68
N ASP A 241 5.16 -23.81 -8.49
CA ASP A 241 4.32 -24.47 -7.49
C ASP A 241 3.55 -23.44 -6.65
N ALA A 242 2.39 -23.02 -7.17
CA ALA A 242 1.49 -22.11 -6.47
C ALA A 242 0.97 -22.69 -5.14
N ALA A 243 0.85 -24.01 -4.99
CA ALA A 243 0.38 -24.63 -3.75
C ALA A 243 1.44 -24.59 -2.63
N LEU A 244 2.73 -24.63 -3.00
CA LEU A 244 3.84 -24.33 -2.08
C LEU A 244 3.85 -22.84 -1.73
N VAL A 245 3.80 -21.94 -2.72
CA VAL A 245 3.84 -20.48 -2.53
C VAL A 245 2.64 -19.99 -1.68
N LYS A 246 1.45 -20.55 -1.86
CA LYS A 246 0.25 -20.26 -1.05
C LYS A 246 0.45 -20.48 0.45
N LYS A 247 1.39 -21.34 0.87
CA LYS A 247 1.70 -21.58 2.28
C LYS A 247 2.37 -20.37 2.95
N ASP A 248 3.05 -19.52 2.21
CA ASP A 248 3.70 -18.32 2.75
C ASP A 248 2.67 -17.25 3.15
N PHE A 249 1.41 -17.37 2.73
CA PHE A 249 0.35 -16.39 2.99
C PHE A 249 -0.59 -16.95 4.09
N PRO A 250 -0.38 -16.60 5.38
CA PRO A 250 -1.08 -17.24 6.50
C PRO A 250 -2.60 -17.13 6.41
N ILE A 251 -3.11 -15.97 5.95
CA ILE A 251 -4.55 -15.70 5.80
C ILE A 251 -5.24 -16.61 4.77
N LEU A 252 -4.51 -17.22 3.82
CA LEU A 252 -5.08 -18.16 2.83
C LEU A 252 -5.35 -19.56 3.42
N ARG A 253 -5.05 -19.76 4.71
CA ARG A 253 -5.41 -20.95 5.49
C ARG A 253 -6.76 -20.80 6.21
N GLU A 254 -7.32 -19.59 6.23
CA GLU A 254 -8.58 -19.29 6.90
C GLU A 254 -9.78 -19.99 6.24
N THR A 255 -10.84 -20.14 7.03
CA THR A 255 -12.13 -20.62 6.53
C THR A 255 -13.19 -19.52 6.60
N VAL A 256 -13.97 -19.37 5.52
CA VAL A 256 -15.05 -18.41 5.41
C VAL A 256 -16.34 -19.19 5.10
N ASN A 257 -17.39 -18.96 5.88
CA ASN A 257 -18.67 -19.70 5.78
C ASN A 257 -18.50 -21.24 5.87
N GLY A 258 -17.48 -21.72 6.59
CA GLY A 258 -17.17 -23.15 6.72
C GLY A 258 -16.50 -23.77 5.49
N LYS A 259 -16.03 -22.96 4.54
CA LYS A 259 -15.27 -23.37 3.34
C LYS A 259 -13.86 -22.77 3.37
N PRO A 260 -12.85 -23.41 2.76
CA PRO A 260 -11.53 -22.79 2.58
C PRO A 260 -11.62 -21.46 1.82
N LEU A 261 -10.82 -20.46 2.21
CA LEU A 261 -10.80 -19.17 1.53
C LEU A 261 -10.20 -19.27 0.12
N VAL A 262 -10.98 -18.89 -0.89
CA VAL A 262 -10.51 -18.63 -2.26
C VAL A 262 -10.50 -17.12 -2.50
N TRP A 263 -9.32 -16.50 -2.44
CA TRP A 263 -9.18 -15.05 -2.58
C TRP A 263 -8.95 -14.62 -4.03
N PHE A 264 -9.97 -13.99 -4.65
CA PHE A 264 -9.96 -13.46 -6.01
C PHE A 264 -10.27 -11.93 -6.08
N ASP A 265 -10.00 -11.16 -5.03
CA ASP A 265 -10.07 -9.67 -5.08
C ASP A 265 -8.68 -8.99 -5.05
N ASN A 266 -7.70 -9.67 -5.64
CA ASN A 266 -6.30 -9.23 -5.70
C ASN A 266 -6.11 -7.84 -6.31
N ALA A 267 -6.89 -7.50 -7.35
CA ALA A 267 -6.84 -6.18 -7.99
C ALA A 267 -7.50 -5.06 -7.16
N ALA A 268 -8.08 -5.35 -5.99
CA ALA A 268 -8.35 -4.36 -4.95
C ALA A 268 -7.20 -4.33 -3.94
N THR A 269 -6.83 -5.48 -3.36
CA THR A 269 -5.63 -5.67 -2.54
C THR A 269 -5.18 -7.12 -2.58
N THR A 270 -3.87 -7.35 -2.62
CA THR A 270 -3.29 -8.69 -2.48
C THR A 270 -3.08 -9.03 -1.01
N GLN A 271 -2.94 -10.32 -0.71
CA GLN A 271 -2.56 -10.80 0.62
C GLN A 271 -1.05 -10.65 0.86
N LYS A 272 -0.61 -10.87 2.11
CA LYS A 272 0.76 -10.58 2.56
C LYS A 272 1.50 -11.91 2.85
N PRO A 273 2.72 -12.11 2.34
CA PRO A 273 3.53 -13.25 2.75
C PRO A 273 4.05 -13.04 4.17
N GLN A 274 4.35 -14.13 4.87
CA GLN A 274 4.82 -14.11 6.25
C GLN A 274 6.06 -13.22 6.43
N SER A 275 6.98 -13.22 5.46
CA SER A 275 8.20 -12.38 5.48
C SER A 275 7.92 -10.87 5.53
N VAL A 276 6.79 -10.39 5.01
CA VAL A 276 6.37 -8.98 5.11
C VAL A 276 5.83 -8.68 6.50
N ILE A 277 5.02 -9.60 7.04
CA ILE A 277 4.43 -9.49 8.39
C ILE A 277 5.55 -9.48 9.44
N ASP A 278 6.45 -10.46 9.37
CA ASP A 278 7.60 -10.60 10.26
C ASP A 278 8.54 -9.40 10.18
N ARG A 279 8.77 -8.84 8.98
CA ARG A 279 9.65 -7.67 8.83
C ARG A 279 9.09 -6.43 9.50
N ILE A 280 7.77 -6.22 9.45
CA ILE A 280 7.09 -5.09 10.10
C ILE A 280 7.09 -5.29 11.62
N ALA A 281 6.81 -6.52 12.10
CA ALA A 281 6.91 -6.85 13.52
C ALA A 281 8.32 -6.60 14.07
N TYR A 282 9.34 -7.14 13.39
CA TYR A 282 10.76 -6.96 13.74
C TYR A 282 11.18 -5.48 13.85
N PHE A 283 10.69 -4.63 12.93
CA PHE A 283 10.95 -3.19 13.03
C PHE A 283 10.44 -2.61 14.35
N TYR A 284 9.18 -2.89 14.70
CA TYR A 284 8.58 -2.38 15.95
C TYR A 284 9.19 -2.99 17.21
N GLU A 285 9.65 -4.24 17.16
CA GLU A 285 10.25 -4.95 18.29
C GLU A 285 11.73 -4.57 18.54
N HIS A 286 12.48 -4.20 17.49
CA HIS A 286 13.95 -4.13 17.58
C HIS A 286 14.63 -2.90 16.93
N GLU A 287 13.96 -2.16 16.05
CA GLU A 287 14.58 -1.07 15.27
C GLU A 287 13.87 0.29 15.41
N ASN A 288 12.64 0.31 15.92
CA ASN A 288 11.75 1.46 15.82
C ASN A 288 12.34 2.76 16.40
N SER A 289 12.53 3.73 15.51
CA SER A 289 12.80 5.12 15.85
C SER A 289 12.43 6.03 14.68
N ASN A 290 12.56 7.34 14.88
CA ASN A 290 12.45 8.32 13.80
C ASN A 290 13.79 8.44 13.04
N ILE A 291 13.73 8.90 11.79
CA ILE A 291 14.84 8.82 10.83
C ILE A 291 15.62 10.13 10.65
N HIS A 292 16.79 10.01 10.02
CA HIS A 292 17.71 11.05 9.55
C HIS A 292 18.35 12.02 10.57
N ARG A 293 17.71 12.34 11.70
CA ARG A 293 18.08 13.52 12.53
C ARG A 293 18.49 13.25 13.97
N ALA A 294 18.73 11.99 14.35
CA ALA A 294 19.20 11.64 15.69
C ALA A 294 20.48 10.80 15.64
N ALA A 295 21.42 11.12 16.53
CA ALA A 295 22.77 10.52 16.57
C ALA A 295 22.85 9.20 17.38
N HIS A 296 21.71 8.57 17.68
CA HIS A 296 21.65 7.34 18.46
C HIS A 296 21.39 6.12 17.58
N GLU A 297 21.91 4.96 17.98
CA GLU A 297 21.90 3.70 17.24
C GLU A 297 20.56 3.32 16.60
N LEU A 298 19.44 3.44 17.31
CA LEU A 298 18.12 3.09 16.76
C LEU A 298 17.66 3.99 15.60
N ALA A 299 18.09 5.25 15.55
CA ALA A 299 17.77 6.14 14.43
C ALA A 299 18.64 5.85 13.21
N ALA A 300 19.89 5.42 13.41
CA ALA A 300 20.73 4.91 12.33
C ALA A 300 20.07 3.67 11.71
N ARG A 301 19.75 2.64 12.51
CA ARG A 301 19.08 1.41 12.04
C ARG A 301 17.76 1.68 11.33
N ALA A 302 16.90 2.53 11.90
CA ALA A 302 15.63 2.89 11.26
C ALA A 302 15.83 3.64 9.92
N SER A 303 16.85 4.50 9.83
CA SER A 303 17.18 5.24 8.60
C SER A 303 17.76 4.29 7.53
N ASP A 304 18.69 3.43 7.91
CA ASP A 304 19.30 2.44 7.02
C ASP A 304 18.24 1.48 6.46
N ALA A 305 17.31 1.00 7.30
CA ALA A 305 16.21 0.14 6.87
C ALA A 305 15.25 0.86 5.91
N TYR A 306 14.91 2.13 6.17
CA TYR A 306 14.03 2.94 5.33
C TYR A 306 14.66 3.24 3.95
N GLU A 307 15.93 3.66 3.92
CA GLU A 307 16.63 3.94 2.67
C GLU A 307 17.01 2.66 1.89
N ALA A 308 17.27 1.54 2.58
CA ALA A 308 17.39 0.24 1.92
C ALA A 308 16.07 -0.20 1.25
N ALA A 309 14.91 0.18 1.78
CA ALA A 309 13.64 -0.02 1.10
C ALA A 309 13.49 0.88 -0.14
N ARG A 310 14.01 2.11 -0.10
CA ARG A 310 14.04 3.02 -1.25
C ARG A 310 14.91 2.48 -2.39
N GLU A 311 16.11 1.98 -2.07
CA GLU A 311 17.00 1.32 -3.05
C GLU A 311 16.33 0.08 -3.67
N LYS A 312 15.58 -0.71 -2.89
CA LYS A 312 14.77 -1.83 -3.42
C LYS A 312 13.69 -1.37 -4.38
N VAL A 313 12.95 -0.30 -4.09
CA VAL A 313 11.96 0.27 -5.02
C VAL A 313 12.64 0.76 -6.31
N LYS A 314 13.78 1.45 -6.21
CA LYS A 314 14.57 1.90 -7.36
C LYS A 314 15.05 0.73 -8.21
N ALA A 315 15.63 -0.31 -7.60
CA ALA A 315 16.08 -1.51 -8.31
C ALA A 315 14.92 -2.25 -8.98
N PHE A 316 13.78 -2.39 -8.28
CA PHE A 316 12.59 -3.10 -8.76
C PHE A 316 11.93 -2.43 -9.97
N LEU A 317 11.90 -1.09 -10.00
CA LEU A 317 11.41 -0.32 -11.16
C LEU A 317 12.46 -0.12 -12.25
N ASN A 318 13.72 -0.54 -12.03
CA ASN A 318 14.89 -0.15 -12.81
C ASN A 318 15.02 1.38 -12.98
N ALA A 319 14.85 2.14 -11.88
CA ALA A 319 15.16 3.57 -11.84
C ALA A 319 16.68 3.81 -11.76
N SER A 320 17.14 4.99 -12.18
CA SER A 320 18.57 5.32 -12.21
C SER A 320 19.11 5.74 -10.85
N SER A 321 18.30 6.46 -10.06
CA SER A 321 18.68 7.10 -8.80
C SER A 321 17.59 6.90 -7.73
N VAL A 322 17.99 6.75 -6.46
CA VAL A 322 17.03 6.73 -5.34
C VAL A 322 16.32 8.06 -5.16
N ASN A 323 16.90 9.17 -5.64
CA ASN A 323 16.28 10.49 -5.61
C ASN A 323 15.07 10.60 -6.56
N GLU A 324 14.92 9.66 -7.50
CA GLU A 324 13.74 9.53 -8.35
C GLU A 324 12.55 8.86 -7.63
N ILE A 325 12.75 8.31 -6.42
CA ILE A 325 11.75 7.54 -5.68
C ILE A 325 11.25 8.31 -4.46
N VAL A 326 10.02 8.81 -4.57
CA VAL A 326 9.28 9.45 -3.47
C VAL A 326 8.29 8.46 -2.87
N PHE A 327 8.36 8.23 -1.56
CA PHE A 327 7.35 7.46 -0.83
C PHE A 327 6.08 8.29 -0.62
N VAL A 328 4.93 7.66 -0.83
CA VAL A 328 3.59 8.25 -0.69
C VAL A 328 2.64 7.22 -0.07
N ARG A 329 1.45 7.61 0.39
CA ARG A 329 0.45 6.67 0.94
C ARG A 329 -0.10 5.65 -0.07
N GLY A 330 0.16 5.87 -1.36
CA GLY A 330 -0.23 5.01 -2.47
C GLY A 330 -0.33 5.78 -3.79
N ALA A 331 -0.60 5.08 -4.90
CA ALA A 331 -0.65 5.66 -6.25
C ALA A 331 -1.55 6.91 -6.35
N THR A 332 -2.70 6.90 -5.68
CA THR A 332 -3.62 8.05 -5.64
C THR A 332 -2.95 9.32 -5.10
N GLU A 333 -2.10 9.21 -4.08
CA GLU A 333 -1.38 10.38 -3.56
C GLU A 333 -0.25 10.81 -4.49
N GLY A 334 0.47 9.88 -5.11
CA GLY A 334 1.46 10.20 -6.15
C GLY A 334 0.86 10.98 -7.34
N ILE A 335 -0.33 10.60 -7.81
CA ILE A 335 -1.04 11.33 -8.88
C ILE A 335 -1.47 12.72 -8.40
N ASN A 336 -2.01 12.85 -7.17
CA ASN A 336 -2.40 14.15 -6.62
C ASN A 336 -1.19 15.05 -6.35
N LEU A 337 -0.04 14.51 -5.98
CA LEU A 337 1.24 15.22 -5.86
C LEU A 337 1.59 15.85 -7.21
N VAL A 338 1.70 15.06 -8.29
CA VAL A 338 2.05 15.58 -9.63
C VAL A 338 1.00 16.59 -10.13
N ALA A 339 -0.29 16.32 -9.93
CA ALA A 339 -1.35 17.24 -10.33
C ALA A 339 -1.31 18.59 -9.57
N SER A 340 -1.06 18.56 -8.25
CA SER A 340 -1.11 19.74 -7.38
C SER A 340 0.20 20.55 -7.38
N THR A 341 1.28 20.00 -7.96
CA THR A 341 2.60 20.65 -8.03
C THR A 341 2.97 20.96 -9.47
N TRP A 342 3.47 19.97 -10.23
CA TRP A 342 3.82 20.14 -11.64
C TRP A 342 2.62 20.64 -12.46
N GLY A 343 1.45 20.04 -12.28
CA GLY A 343 0.24 20.41 -13.02
C GLY A 343 -0.20 21.86 -12.74
N GLU A 344 -0.17 22.28 -11.48
CA GLU A 344 -0.48 23.66 -11.08
C GLU A 344 0.57 24.67 -11.57
N GLN A 345 1.84 24.29 -11.62
CA GLN A 345 2.94 25.15 -12.08
C GLN A 345 2.98 25.30 -13.61
N ASN A 346 2.67 24.24 -14.38
CA ASN A 346 2.98 24.18 -15.82
C ASN A 346 1.78 24.17 -16.77
N LEU A 347 0.57 23.79 -16.32
CA LEU A 347 -0.61 23.72 -17.20
C LEU A 347 -1.39 25.04 -17.21
N ASN A 348 -1.64 25.60 -18.39
CA ASN A 348 -2.26 26.91 -18.57
C ASN A 348 -3.62 26.80 -19.29
N SER A 349 -4.45 27.84 -19.15
CA SER A 349 -5.79 27.84 -19.74
C SER A 349 -5.76 27.57 -21.25
N GLY A 350 -6.57 26.63 -21.71
CA GLY A 350 -6.58 26.16 -23.09
C GLY A 350 -5.56 25.07 -23.46
N ASP A 351 -4.66 24.67 -22.55
CA ASP A 351 -3.87 23.44 -22.70
C ASP A 351 -4.76 22.19 -22.55
N GLU A 352 -4.28 21.06 -23.08
CA GLU A 352 -4.98 19.77 -23.07
C GLU A 352 -4.25 18.72 -22.21
N ILE A 353 -5.02 17.99 -21.40
CA ILE A 353 -4.61 16.75 -20.73
C ILE A 353 -5.28 15.59 -21.47
N ILE A 354 -4.52 14.55 -21.83
CA ILE A 354 -5.07 13.30 -22.36
C ILE A 354 -5.06 12.25 -21.24
N VAL A 355 -6.20 11.60 -21.01
CA VAL A 355 -6.32 10.36 -20.22
C VAL A 355 -6.83 9.22 -21.10
N SER A 356 -6.80 7.97 -20.65
CA SER A 356 -7.44 6.87 -21.40
C SER A 356 -8.86 6.58 -20.93
N ASN A 357 -9.63 5.83 -21.72
CA ASN A 357 -10.91 5.29 -21.26
C ASN A 357 -10.75 4.29 -20.11
N LEU A 358 -9.59 3.62 -19.99
CA LEU A 358 -9.30 2.53 -19.04
C LEU A 358 -8.97 2.98 -17.62
N GLU A 359 -8.86 4.29 -17.37
CA GLU A 359 -8.35 4.82 -16.11
C GLU A 359 -9.20 4.46 -14.90
N HIS A 360 -8.51 4.12 -13.82
CA HIS A 360 -9.06 4.13 -12.47
C HIS A 360 -9.35 5.60 -12.05
N HIS A 361 -10.38 5.83 -11.24
CA HIS A 361 -10.81 7.18 -10.82
C HIS A 361 -9.68 8.03 -10.22
N ALA A 362 -8.68 7.40 -9.59
CA ALA A 362 -7.48 8.09 -9.08
C ALA A 362 -6.67 8.82 -10.17
N ASN A 363 -6.67 8.31 -11.40
CA ASN A 363 -6.03 8.92 -12.57
C ASN A 363 -7.02 9.67 -13.48
N ILE A 364 -8.18 10.07 -12.94
CA ILE A 364 -9.18 10.92 -13.63
C ILE A 364 -9.49 12.16 -12.79
N VAL A 365 -9.86 11.96 -11.52
CA VAL A 365 -10.40 13.02 -10.66
C VAL A 365 -9.41 14.18 -10.42
N PRO A 366 -8.10 13.95 -10.16
CA PRO A 366 -7.15 15.05 -9.99
C PRO A 366 -7.04 15.93 -11.24
N TRP A 367 -6.92 15.31 -12.42
CA TRP A 367 -6.85 16.00 -13.70
C TRP A 367 -8.13 16.74 -14.04
N LYS A 368 -9.31 16.16 -13.76
CA LYS A 368 -10.60 16.84 -13.99
C LYS A 368 -10.76 18.07 -13.08
N ARG A 369 -10.40 17.96 -11.79
CA ARG A 369 -10.44 19.09 -10.86
C ARG A 369 -9.50 20.22 -11.29
N LEU A 370 -8.28 19.87 -11.72
CA LEU A 370 -7.30 20.83 -12.24
C LEU A 370 -7.78 21.49 -13.56
N ALA A 371 -8.38 20.69 -14.44
CA ALA A 371 -8.97 21.17 -15.69
C ALA A 371 -10.10 22.18 -15.45
N ASP A 372 -11.01 21.88 -14.53
CA ASP A 372 -12.10 22.78 -14.16
C ASP A 372 -11.59 24.08 -13.49
N LYS A 373 -10.57 23.97 -12.64
CA LYS A 373 -9.96 25.12 -11.96
C LYS A 373 -9.26 26.09 -12.93
N LYS A 374 -8.56 25.58 -13.95
CA LYS A 374 -7.69 26.39 -14.83
C LYS A 374 -8.22 26.58 -16.26
N GLY A 375 -9.36 25.99 -16.60
CA GLY A 375 -9.88 25.99 -17.97
C GLY A 375 -9.02 25.15 -18.92
N LEU A 376 -8.54 24.00 -18.46
CA LEU A 376 -7.86 23.01 -19.31
C LEU A 376 -8.91 22.11 -19.99
N LYS A 377 -8.54 21.47 -21.09
CA LYS A 377 -9.42 20.53 -21.79
C LYS A 377 -8.96 19.08 -21.61
N LEU A 378 -9.80 18.28 -20.95
CA LEU A 378 -9.58 16.84 -20.81
C LEU A 378 -10.00 16.12 -22.10
N ARG A 379 -9.10 15.34 -22.68
CA ARG A 379 -9.31 14.46 -23.85
C ARG A 379 -9.20 13.00 -23.38
N VAL A 380 -9.88 12.08 -24.07
CA VAL A 380 -9.91 10.65 -23.67
C VAL A 380 -9.51 9.76 -24.85
N ILE A 381 -8.52 8.88 -24.64
CA ILE A 381 -8.11 7.86 -25.60
C ILE A 381 -9.17 6.74 -25.63
N PRO A 382 -9.83 6.49 -26.78
CA PRO A 382 -10.85 5.47 -26.87
C PRO A 382 -10.28 4.05 -26.89
N VAL A 383 -11.16 3.08 -26.62
CA VAL A 383 -10.90 1.65 -26.78
C VAL A 383 -11.86 1.01 -27.77
N ASP A 384 -11.46 -0.11 -28.35
CA ASP A 384 -12.34 -1.03 -29.08
C ASP A 384 -13.28 -1.82 -28.15
N ASP A 385 -14.03 -2.76 -28.70
CA ASP A 385 -15.01 -3.57 -27.97
C ASP A 385 -14.39 -4.75 -27.21
N ASP A 386 -13.10 -5.05 -27.43
CA ASP A 386 -12.31 -5.96 -26.59
C ASP A 386 -11.69 -5.23 -25.38
N GLY A 387 -11.63 -3.90 -25.43
CA GLY A 387 -11.05 -3.04 -24.40
C GLY A 387 -9.58 -2.71 -24.64
N GLN A 388 -9.09 -2.80 -25.88
CA GLN A 388 -7.74 -2.40 -26.29
C GLN A 388 -7.67 -0.92 -26.71
N ILE A 389 -6.53 -0.28 -26.44
CA ILE A 389 -6.29 1.14 -26.79
C ILE A 389 -6.16 1.33 -28.30
N LEU A 390 -6.97 2.24 -28.85
CA LEU A 390 -6.91 2.63 -30.26
C LEU A 390 -5.79 3.67 -30.49
N LEU A 391 -4.59 3.19 -30.81
CA LEU A 391 -3.41 4.04 -31.04
C LEU A 391 -3.60 5.05 -32.18
N ASP A 392 -4.33 4.70 -33.24
CA ASP A 392 -4.59 5.61 -34.36
C ASP A 392 -5.52 6.77 -33.96
N GLU A 393 -6.45 6.53 -33.02
CA GLU A 393 -7.28 7.60 -32.46
C GLU A 393 -6.48 8.45 -31.46
N TYR A 394 -5.62 7.83 -30.65
CA TYR A 394 -4.69 8.56 -29.78
C TYR A 394 -3.78 9.51 -30.57
N ALA A 395 -3.24 9.07 -31.72
CA ALA A 395 -2.44 9.91 -32.61
C ALA A 395 -3.18 11.20 -33.04
N LYS A 396 -4.50 11.14 -33.25
CA LYS A 396 -5.35 12.28 -33.62
C LYS A 396 -5.68 13.20 -32.45
N LEU A 397 -5.47 12.77 -31.20
CA LEU A 397 -5.65 13.61 -30.01
C LEU A 397 -4.43 14.49 -29.75
N LEU A 398 -3.23 13.99 -30.05
CA LEU A 398 -1.97 14.70 -29.83
C LEU A 398 -1.84 15.95 -30.71
N ASN A 399 -1.53 17.09 -30.08
CA ASN A 399 -1.36 18.37 -30.76
C ASN A 399 -0.51 19.34 -29.92
N SER A 400 -0.19 20.52 -30.44
CA SER A 400 0.67 21.51 -29.76
C SER A 400 0.10 22.11 -28.46
N LYS A 401 -1.16 21.82 -28.11
CA LYS A 401 -1.76 22.14 -26.80
C LYS A 401 -1.70 20.99 -25.82
N THR A 402 -1.38 19.78 -26.25
CA THR A 402 -1.20 18.65 -25.33
C THR A 402 0.03 18.91 -24.46
N ARG A 403 -0.15 18.89 -23.13
CA ARG A 403 0.93 19.07 -22.16
C ARG A 403 1.18 17.84 -21.31
N LEU A 404 0.15 17.02 -21.10
CA LEU A 404 0.20 15.85 -20.25
C LEU A 404 -0.59 14.71 -20.87
N VAL A 405 -0.02 13.51 -20.87
CA VAL A 405 -0.71 12.24 -21.11
C VAL A 405 -0.60 11.41 -19.82
N ALA A 406 -1.73 11.13 -19.19
CA ALA A 406 -1.78 10.34 -17.96
C ALA A 406 -2.60 9.06 -18.21
N PHE A 407 -1.96 7.89 -18.15
CA PHE A 407 -2.63 6.64 -18.52
C PHE A 407 -2.21 5.43 -17.67
N THR A 408 -3.06 4.42 -17.57
CA THR A 408 -2.76 3.19 -16.84
C THR A 408 -1.94 2.21 -17.67
N GLN A 409 -0.95 1.57 -17.06
CA GLN A 409 -0.19 0.49 -17.70
C GLN A 409 -1.02 -0.80 -17.80
N VAL A 410 -1.86 -1.07 -16.79
CA VAL A 410 -2.71 -2.27 -16.70
C VAL A 410 -4.06 -1.89 -16.08
N SER A 411 -5.15 -2.04 -16.84
CA SER A 411 -6.49 -1.68 -16.36
C SER A 411 -6.94 -2.53 -15.17
N ASN A 412 -7.36 -1.91 -14.07
CA ASN A 412 -7.86 -2.62 -12.89
C ASN A 412 -9.22 -3.29 -13.08
N ALA A 413 -9.98 -2.89 -14.10
CA ALA A 413 -11.33 -3.37 -14.37
C ALA A 413 -11.32 -4.43 -15.48
N LEU A 414 -10.56 -4.20 -16.55
CA LEU A 414 -10.51 -5.11 -17.71
C LEU A 414 -9.30 -6.04 -17.70
N GLY A 415 -8.22 -5.68 -17.00
CA GLY A 415 -6.93 -6.36 -17.08
C GLY A 415 -6.07 -5.97 -18.29
N THR A 416 -6.59 -5.21 -19.26
CA THR A 416 -5.87 -4.80 -20.48
C THR A 416 -4.49 -4.25 -20.15
N VAL A 417 -3.44 -4.84 -20.73
CA VAL A 417 -2.09 -4.28 -20.74
C VAL A 417 -2.00 -3.26 -21.87
N THR A 418 -1.68 -2.00 -21.57
CA THR A 418 -1.61 -0.96 -22.59
C THR A 418 -0.26 -0.99 -23.34
N PRO A 419 -0.19 -0.53 -24.60
CA PRO A 419 1.06 -0.42 -25.36
C PRO A 419 1.91 0.77 -24.86
N ALA A 420 2.23 0.78 -23.57
CA ALA A 420 2.70 1.93 -22.79
C ALA A 420 3.91 2.64 -23.42
N LYS A 421 4.91 1.89 -23.89
CA LYS A 421 6.08 2.46 -24.57
C LYS A 421 5.71 3.32 -25.79
N LYS A 422 4.84 2.81 -26.67
CA LYS A 422 4.37 3.56 -27.84
C LYS A 422 3.59 4.81 -27.43
N ILE A 423 2.79 4.71 -26.36
CA ILE A 423 2.03 5.84 -25.82
C ILE A 423 2.97 6.95 -25.34
N VAL A 424 4.03 6.59 -24.61
CA VAL A 424 5.09 7.51 -24.14
C VAL A 424 5.84 8.14 -25.32
N GLU A 425 6.34 7.32 -26.26
CA GLU A 425 7.10 7.78 -27.44
C GLU A 425 6.30 8.83 -28.25
N MET A 426 5.03 8.56 -28.50
CA MET A 426 4.14 9.48 -29.21
C MET A 426 3.83 10.76 -28.41
N ALA A 427 3.66 10.66 -27.07
CA ALA A 427 3.45 11.83 -26.22
C ALA A 427 4.66 12.76 -26.22
N HIS A 428 5.86 12.18 -26.06
CA HIS A 428 7.13 12.90 -26.08
C HIS A 428 7.41 13.55 -27.43
N ALA A 429 7.09 12.86 -28.54
CA ALA A 429 7.17 13.44 -29.89
C ALA A 429 6.21 14.65 -30.08
N ALA A 430 5.11 14.73 -29.34
CA ALA A 430 4.20 15.88 -29.31
C ALA A 430 4.61 16.96 -28.28
N GLY A 431 5.70 16.75 -27.52
CA GLY A 431 6.16 17.66 -26.46
C GLY A 431 5.36 17.58 -25.16
N ALA A 432 4.53 16.56 -24.97
CA ALA A 432 3.77 16.34 -23.74
C ALA A 432 4.57 15.51 -22.72
N LYS A 433 4.36 15.79 -21.43
CA LYS A 433 4.85 14.97 -20.32
C LYS A 433 3.96 13.75 -20.08
N VAL A 434 4.49 12.71 -19.44
CA VAL A 434 3.79 11.42 -19.29
C VAL A 434 3.79 10.90 -17.85
N LEU A 435 2.59 10.63 -17.32
CA LEU A 435 2.40 9.90 -16.07
C LEU A 435 1.78 8.52 -16.34
N ILE A 436 2.38 7.48 -15.76
CA ILE A 436 1.87 6.11 -15.82
C ILE A 436 1.26 5.70 -14.47
N ASP A 437 -0.02 5.30 -14.46
CA ASP A 437 -0.61 4.55 -13.34
C ASP A 437 -0.21 3.07 -13.47
N GLY A 438 0.84 2.70 -12.72
CA GLY A 438 1.39 1.35 -12.63
C GLY A 438 0.81 0.54 -11.46
N ALA A 439 -0.28 0.98 -10.81
CA ALA A 439 -0.79 0.34 -9.61
C ALA A 439 -1.27 -1.12 -9.77
N GLN A 440 -1.41 -1.62 -11.00
CA GLN A 440 -1.63 -3.04 -11.28
C GLN A 440 -0.47 -3.69 -12.06
N SER A 441 0.39 -2.93 -12.75
CA SER A 441 1.46 -3.55 -13.55
C SER A 441 2.53 -4.18 -12.66
N VAL A 442 2.91 -3.50 -11.58
CA VAL A 442 3.99 -3.94 -10.68
C VAL A 442 3.80 -5.34 -10.08
N SER A 443 2.56 -5.80 -9.90
CA SER A 443 2.27 -7.12 -9.34
C SER A 443 2.24 -8.26 -10.38
N HIS A 444 2.08 -7.92 -11.67
CA HIS A 444 1.76 -8.89 -12.72
C HIS A 444 2.82 -8.95 -13.84
N MET A 445 3.67 -7.93 -13.97
CA MET A 445 4.69 -7.84 -15.02
C MET A 445 5.89 -7.01 -14.58
N LYS A 446 7.04 -7.24 -15.22
CA LYS A 446 8.22 -6.38 -15.05
C LYS A 446 7.92 -4.94 -15.47
N VAL A 447 8.30 -3.99 -14.64
CA VAL A 447 8.26 -2.56 -14.94
C VAL A 447 9.71 -2.06 -15.03
N ASP A 448 10.04 -1.40 -16.14
CA ASP A 448 11.35 -0.83 -16.40
C ASP A 448 11.15 0.63 -16.81
N VAL A 449 11.36 1.56 -15.88
CA VAL A 449 11.10 2.99 -16.12
C VAL A 449 12.14 3.62 -17.07
N GLN A 450 13.35 3.08 -17.15
CA GLN A 450 14.33 3.52 -18.15
C GLN A 450 13.91 3.09 -19.57
N HIS A 451 13.41 1.85 -19.73
CA HIS A 451 12.93 1.37 -21.03
C HIS A 451 11.59 1.99 -21.47
N LEU A 452 10.68 2.22 -20.53
CA LEU A 452 9.38 2.87 -20.79
C LEU A 452 9.53 4.39 -20.94
N ASN A 453 10.55 4.99 -20.32
CA ASN A 453 10.86 6.42 -20.33
C ASN A 453 9.71 7.38 -19.91
N PRO A 454 8.80 7.06 -18.96
CA PRO A 454 7.80 8.03 -18.53
C PRO A 454 8.47 9.20 -17.79
N ASP A 455 7.74 10.30 -17.60
CA ASP A 455 8.20 11.38 -16.72
C ASP A 455 7.89 11.07 -15.25
N TRP A 456 6.78 10.35 -15.01
CA TRP A 456 6.43 9.76 -13.71
C TRP A 456 5.77 8.38 -13.84
N LEU A 457 5.93 7.54 -12.83
CA LEU A 457 5.16 6.30 -12.66
C LEU A 457 4.76 6.15 -11.20
N VAL A 458 3.51 5.73 -10.93
CA VAL A 458 3.00 5.51 -9.57
C VAL A 458 2.59 4.06 -9.32
N PHE A 459 2.73 3.59 -8.07
CA PHE A 459 2.11 2.34 -7.64
C PHE A 459 1.75 2.35 -6.13
N SER A 460 0.97 1.36 -5.70
CA SER A 460 0.56 1.17 -4.30
C SER A 460 1.11 -0.14 -3.73
N GLY A 461 1.77 -0.09 -2.57
CA GLY A 461 2.39 -1.27 -1.94
C GLY A 461 1.40 -2.38 -1.59
N HIS A 462 0.16 -2.04 -1.22
CA HIS A 462 -0.86 -3.02 -0.87
C HIS A 462 -1.34 -3.92 -2.02
N LYS A 463 -0.98 -3.59 -3.27
CA LYS A 463 -1.18 -4.44 -4.46
C LYS A 463 0.08 -5.22 -4.84
N LEU A 464 1.25 -4.78 -4.40
CA LEU A 464 2.53 -5.48 -4.51
C LEU A 464 2.82 -6.33 -3.26
N PHE A 465 1.78 -6.94 -2.66
CA PHE A 465 1.88 -7.86 -1.50
C PHE A 465 2.45 -7.23 -0.21
N GLY A 466 2.76 -5.93 -0.25
CA GLY A 466 3.21 -5.13 0.88
C GLY A 466 2.06 -4.57 1.71
N PRO A 467 2.38 -3.78 2.76
CA PRO A 467 1.39 -3.20 3.66
C PRO A 467 0.50 -2.14 2.99
N THR A 468 -0.57 -1.78 3.70
CA THR A 468 -1.42 -0.62 3.40
C THR A 468 -0.70 0.70 3.68
N GLY A 469 -1.26 1.82 3.25
CA GLY A 469 -0.74 3.14 3.65
C GLY A 469 0.63 3.52 3.09
N ILE A 470 1.16 2.75 2.13
CA ILE A 470 2.42 3.01 1.43
C ILE A 470 2.31 2.70 -0.07
N GLY A 471 3.15 3.38 -0.85
CA GLY A 471 3.42 3.20 -2.26
C GLY A 471 4.53 4.15 -2.67
N ALA A 472 4.80 4.26 -3.96
CA ALA A 472 5.83 5.18 -4.45
C ALA A 472 5.40 5.90 -5.73
N LEU A 473 5.96 7.10 -5.88
CA LEU A 473 6.04 7.87 -7.11
C LEU A 473 7.50 7.79 -7.59
N TYR A 474 7.72 7.14 -8.72
CA TYR A 474 8.88 7.40 -9.57
C TYR A 474 8.67 8.72 -10.31
N GLY A 475 9.70 9.57 -10.36
CA GLY A 475 9.76 10.72 -11.25
C GLY A 475 11.21 11.08 -11.57
N LYS A 476 11.46 11.55 -12.79
CA LYS A 476 12.82 11.95 -13.23
C LYS A 476 13.40 13.01 -12.28
N GLU A 477 14.64 12.82 -11.83
CA GLU A 477 15.24 13.60 -10.73
C GLU A 477 15.24 15.11 -11.01
N ASP A 478 15.63 15.55 -12.21
CA ASP A 478 15.61 16.97 -12.59
C ASP A 478 14.18 17.55 -12.52
N LEU A 479 13.20 16.80 -13.03
CA LEU A 479 11.80 17.21 -13.07
C LEU A 479 11.18 17.30 -11.66
N LEU A 480 11.52 16.37 -10.76
CA LEU A 480 11.14 16.45 -9.35
C LEU A 480 11.79 17.65 -8.64
N ASN A 481 13.01 18.04 -9.03
CA ASN A 481 13.70 19.20 -8.46
C ASN A 481 13.18 20.56 -9.00
N GLU A 482 12.56 20.58 -10.18
CA GLU A 482 11.84 21.76 -10.74
C GLU A 482 10.45 21.98 -10.12
N MET A 483 9.85 20.94 -9.56
CA MET A 483 8.51 20.96 -8.98
C MET A 483 8.46 21.65 -7.61
N GLN A 484 7.40 22.43 -7.38
CA GLN A 484 7.06 22.97 -6.05
C GLN A 484 6.73 21.85 -5.05
N PRO A 485 6.96 22.03 -3.73
CA PRO A 485 6.55 21.06 -2.73
C PRO A 485 5.02 20.82 -2.69
N TYR A 486 4.61 19.60 -2.33
CA TYR A 486 3.20 19.21 -2.26
C TYR A 486 2.58 19.38 -0.87
N GLN A 487 3.23 18.82 0.15
CA GLN A 487 2.92 18.99 1.56
C GLN A 487 4.09 19.70 2.24
N SER A 488 3.80 20.49 3.27
CA SER A 488 4.79 21.36 3.93
C SER A 488 4.91 21.02 5.42
N GLY A 489 6.14 20.95 5.93
CA GLY A 489 6.41 20.68 7.34
C GLY A 489 7.90 20.42 7.59
N GLY A 490 8.22 19.74 8.69
CA GLY A 490 9.58 19.22 8.91
C GLY A 490 9.97 18.15 7.87
N ASN A 491 11.24 17.73 7.89
CA ASN A 491 11.85 16.73 6.99
C ASN A 491 12.05 17.18 5.53
N MET A 492 11.16 17.99 4.98
CA MET A 492 11.24 18.51 3.60
C MET A 492 11.97 19.87 3.47
N ILE A 493 12.25 20.53 4.59
CA ILE A 493 13.03 21.77 4.68
C ILE A 493 14.51 21.50 4.97
N GLN A 494 15.39 22.25 4.30
CA GLN A 494 16.82 22.33 4.60
C GLN A 494 17.12 23.43 5.63
N ASP A 495 16.42 24.57 5.54
CA ASP A 495 16.62 25.76 6.37
C ASP A 495 15.30 26.54 6.48
N VAL A 496 15.02 27.12 7.64
CA VAL A 496 13.76 27.81 7.95
C VAL A 496 14.04 29.05 8.80
N THR A 497 13.70 30.21 8.24
CA THR A 497 13.58 31.49 8.93
C THR A 497 12.13 31.99 8.81
N PHE A 498 11.78 33.13 9.40
CA PHE A 498 10.45 33.71 9.20
C PHE A 498 10.33 34.41 7.83
N GLU A 499 11.47 34.75 7.22
CA GLU A 499 11.60 35.50 5.98
C GLU A 499 11.81 34.61 4.75
N GLU A 500 12.53 33.49 4.92
CA GLU A 500 12.91 32.55 3.85
C GLU A 500 12.80 31.08 4.32
N ILE A 501 12.27 30.22 3.45
CA ILE A 501 12.27 28.76 3.60
C ILE A 501 13.06 28.15 2.46
N LYS A 502 14.07 27.33 2.76
CA LYS A 502 14.83 26.56 1.77
C LYS A 502 14.41 25.10 1.83
N TYR A 503 14.02 24.53 0.69
CA TYR A 503 13.58 23.13 0.60
C TYR A 503 14.73 22.20 0.23
N HIS A 504 14.66 20.96 0.69
CA HIS A 504 15.53 19.90 0.17
C HIS A 504 15.28 19.64 -1.33
N LYS A 505 16.18 18.86 -1.93
CA LYS A 505 15.96 18.21 -3.22
C LYS A 505 15.00 17.02 -3.09
N ALA A 506 14.61 16.43 -4.21
CA ALA A 506 13.99 15.11 -4.22
C ALA A 506 14.93 14.06 -3.57
N PRO A 507 14.39 13.05 -2.84
CA PRO A 507 12.96 12.78 -2.65
C PRO A 507 12.37 13.58 -1.48
N ASN A 508 13.18 13.96 -0.48
CA ASN A 508 12.77 14.57 0.80
C ASN A 508 11.90 15.83 0.64
N ARG A 509 12.05 16.61 -0.44
CA ARG A 509 11.16 17.71 -0.83
C ARG A 509 9.66 17.38 -0.71
N PHE A 510 9.29 16.13 -0.94
CA PHE A 510 7.91 15.66 -1.01
C PHE A 510 7.49 14.80 0.20
N GLU A 511 8.42 14.45 1.08
CA GLU A 511 8.21 13.59 2.26
C GLU A 511 8.11 14.44 3.53
N ALA A 512 7.03 15.21 3.63
CA ALA A 512 6.79 16.14 4.73
C ALA A 512 6.37 15.42 6.02
N GLY A 513 6.98 15.79 7.15
CA GLY A 513 6.72 15.19 8.46
C GLY A 513 7.45 13.86 8.67
N THR A 514 6.98 13.07 9.64
CA THR A 514 7.46 11.69 9.83
C THR A 514 6.77 10.79 8.82
N GLY A 515 7.53 10.13 7.94
CA GLY A 515 7.01 9.20 6.95
C GLY A 515 6.47 7.90 7.55
N ASN A 516 5.87 7.07 6.71
CA ASN A 516 5.38 5.75 7.12
C ASN A 516 6.52 4.70 7.08
N ILE A 517 7.41 4.80 8.08
CA ILE A 517 8.72 4.11 8.11
C ILE A 517 8.57 2.58 8.04
N ALA A 518 7.78 2.00 8.95
CA ALA A 518 7.61 0.55 9.06
C ALA A 518 6.99 -0.05 7.78
N ASP A 519 6.02 0.63 7.17
CA ASP A 519 5.36 0.14 5.97
C ASP A 519 6.23 0.30 4.72
N ALA A 520 7.09 1.31 4.63
CA ALA A 520 8.12 1.39 3.59
C ALA A 520 9.11 0.22 3.68
N ILE A 521 9.56 -0.10 4.89
CA ILE A 521 10.41 -1.27 5.17
C ILE A 521 9.68 -2.58 4.80
N GLY A 522 8.40 -2.71 5.15
CA GLY A 522 7.54 -3.83 4.77
C GLY A 522 7.33 -3.95 3.25
N LEU A 523 7.23 -2.82 2.53
CA LEU A 523 7.20 -2.79 1.07
C LEU A 523 8.53 -3.29 0.47
N GLY A 524 9.66 -2.94 1.07
CA GLY A 524 10.96 -3.49 0.72
C GLY A 524 10.99 -5.02 0.81
N ALA A 525 10.47 -5.60 1.90
CA ALA A 525 10.36 -7.06 2.06
C ALA A 525 9.39 -7.72 1.07
N ALA A 526 8.35 -7.00 0.64
CA ALA A 526 7.42 -7.49 -0.38
C ALA A 526 8.07 -7.52 -1.77
N ILE A 527 8.88 -6.51 -2.09
CA ILE A 527 9.71 -6.45 -3.29
C ILE A 527 10.74 -7.58 -3.29
N ASP A 528 11.43 -7.85 -2.17
CA ASP A 528 12.35 -8.98 -2.05
C ASP A 528 11.63 -10.31 -2.34
N TYR A 529 10.43 -10.49 -1.80
CA TYR A 529 9.63 -11.70 -1.98
C TYR A 529 9.25 -11.94 -3.45
N VAL A 530 8.71 -10.91 -4.12
CA VAL A 530 8.36 -10.97 -5.55
C VAL A 530 9.60 -11.16 -6.43
N THR A 531 10.70 -10.49 -6.10
CA THR A 531 11.97 -10.60 -6.85
C THR A 531 12.58 -12.00 -6.70
N LYS A 532 12.49 -12.62 -5.51
CA LYS A 532 12.95 -13.98 -5.24
C LYS A 532 12.17 -15.04 -6.02
N LEU A 533 10.85 -14.85 -6.20
CA LEU A 533 10.02 -15.72 -7.05
C LEU A 533 10.27 -15.49 -8.55
N GLY A 534 10.66 -14.27 -8.92
CA GLY A 534 10.87 -13.84 -10.31
C GLY A 534 9.57 -13.34 -10.94
N ILE A 535 9.51 -12.05 -11.27
CA ILE A 535 8.30 -11.41 -11.82
C ILE A 535 7.92 -12.00 -13.19
N GLU A 536 8.90 -12.46 -13.97
CA GLU A 536 8.67 -13.15 -15.24
C GLU A 536 8.02 -14.54 -15.04
N ALA A 537 8.36 -15.28 -13.99
CA ALA A 537 7.76 -16.57 -13.67
C ALA A 537 6.34 -16.41 -13.11
N ILE A 538 6.14 -15.41 -12.25
CA ILE A 538 4.81 -14.95 -11.78
C ILE A 538 3.91 -14.62 -12.97
N GLY A 539 4.37 -13.78 -13.91
CA GLY A 539 3.58 -13.38 -15.07
C GLY A 539 3.21 -14.55 -15.99
N GLN A 540 4.11 -15.53 -16.18
CA GLN A 540 3.83 -16.75 -16.95
C GLN A 540 2.77 -17.63 -16.27
N TYR A 541 2.89 -17.84 -14.94
CA TYR A 541 1.93 -18.65 -14.19
C TYR A 541 0.55 -17.99 -14.13
N GLU A 542 0.48 -16.69 -13.87
CA GLU A 542 -0.77 -15.94 -13.85
C GLU A 542 -1.44 -15.88 -15.24
N HIS A 543 -0.66 -15.83 -16.32
CA HIS A 543 -1.18 -15.93 -17.68
C HIS A 543 -1.81 -17.32 -17.94
N TYR A 544 -1.11 -18.40 -17.58
CA TYR A 544 -1.67 -19.77 -17.66
C TYR A 544 -2.98 -19.88 -16.88
N LEU A 545 -3.03 -19.35 -15.65
CA LEU A 545 -4.23 -19.42 -14.80
C LEU A 545 -5.38 -18.56 -15.35
N LEU A 546 -5.06 -17.40 -15.95
CA LEU A 546 -6.01 -16.55 -16.67
C LEU A 546 -6.60 -17.26 -17.90
N GLU A 547 -5.78 -17.93 -18.71
CA GLU A 547 -6.25 -18.69 -19.88
C GLU A 547 -7.16 -19.86 -19.46
N TYR A 548 -6.74 -20.62 -18.44
CA TYR A 548 -7.51 -21.73 -17.87
C TYR A 548 -8.90 -21.28 -17.41
N ALA A 549 -8.96 -20.23 -16.59
CA ALA A 549 -10.21 -19.64 -16.11
C ALA A 549 -11.04 -19.01 -17.23
N THR A 550 -10.41 -18.33 -18.20
CA THR A 550 -11.10 -17.71 -19.35
C THR A 550 -11.81 -18.76 -20.20
N ARG A 551 -11.15 -19.90 -20.46
CA ARG A 551 -11.71 -21.01 -21.25
C ARG A 551 -12.97 -21.56 -20.56
N LEU A 552 -12.85 -21.97 -19.30
CA LEU A 552 -13.97 -22.53 -18.54
C LEU A 552 -15.13 -21.54 -18.37
N LEU A 553 -14.83 -20.26 -18.15
CA LEU A 553 -15.86 -19.22 -17.94
C LEU A 553 -16.62 -18.90 -19.23
N LYS A 554 -16.01 -19.06 -20.41
CA LYS A 554 -16.67 -18.94 -21.72
C LYS A 554 -17.62 -20.10 -22.04
N GLU A 555 -17.41 -21.28 -21.44
CA GLU A 555 -18.26 -22.46 -21.64
C GLU A 555 -19.64 -22.32 -20.95
N ILE A 556 -19.81 -21.35 -20.03
CA ILE A 556 -21.04 -21.16 -19.25
C ILE A 556 -22.08 -20.32 -20.01
N PRO A 557 -23.27 -20.84 -20.35
CA PRO A 557 -24.25 -20.12 -21.17
C PRO A 557 -24.78 -18.85 -20.49
N GLY A 558 -24.69 -17.72 -21.17
CA GLY A 558 -25.15 -16.42 -20.67
C GLY A 558 -24.11 -15.67 -19.82
N VAL A 559 -22.88 -16.18 -19.67
CA VAL A 559 -21.76 -15.34 -19.24
C VAL A 559 -21.34 -14.42 -20.38
N ARG A 560 -21.15 -13.13 -20.07
CA ARG A 560 -20.48 -12.15 -20.94
C ARG A 560 -19.23 -11.67 -20.24
N LEU A 561 -18.06 -11.96 -20.83
CA LEU A 561 -16.80 -11.35 -20.41
C LEU A 561 -16.77 -9.88 -20.81
N ILE A 562 -16.13 -9.05 -19.98
CA ILE A 562 -15.94 -7.62 -20.17
C ILE A 562 -14.44 -7.34 -20.05
N GLY A 563 -13.78 -7.07 -21.18
CA GLY A 563 -12.32 -7.02 -21.27
C GLY A 563 -11.75 -8.33 -21.80
N THR A 564 -11.70 -8.44 -23.13
CA THR A 564 -11.22 -9.59 -23.91
C THR A 564 -9.96 -9.28 -24.74
N ALA A 565 -9.38 -8.10 -24.51
CA ALA A 565 -8.02 -7.71 -24.88
C ALA A 565 -7.02 -8.89 -24.90
N LYS A 566 -6.31 -9.04 -26.03
CA LYS A 566 -5.28 -10.08 -26.22
C LYS A 566 -4.23 -10.11 -25.11
N ASP A 567 -3.57 -8.97 -24.87
CA ASP A 567 -2.53 -8.84 -23.86
C ASP A 567 -3.18 -8.32 -22.57
N LYS A 568 -3.22 -9.17 -21.54
CA LYS A 568 -4.07 -8.96 -20.36
C LYS A 568 -3.45 -9.56 -19.10
N ALA A 569 -3.49 -8.80 -18.01
CA ALA A 569 -3.25 -9.31 -16.66
C ALA A 569 -4.41 -10.19 -16.17
N SER A 570 -4.22 -10.82 -15.02
CA SER A 570 -5.04 -11.88 -14.40
C SER A 570 -6.43 -11.43 -13.87
N VAL A 571 -7.14 -10.58 -14.63
CA VAL A 571 -8.46 -9.99 -14.30
C VAL A 571 -9.56 -10.49 -15.25
N LEU A 572 -10.69 -10.92 -14.69
CA LEU A 572 -11.78 -11.62 -15.37
C LEU A 572 -13.15 -10.95 -15.17
N SER A 573 -13.27 -9.65 -15.43
CA SER A 573 -14.57 -8.97 -15.33
C SER A 573 -15.65 -9.65 -16.19
N PHE A 574 -16.81 -9.93 -15.61
CA PHE A 574 -17.94 -10.55 -16.31
C PHE A 574 -19.31 -10.13 -15.75
N ASN A 575 -20.35 -10.44 -16.51
CA ASN A 575 -21.75 -10.46 -16.06
C ASN A 575 -22.38 -11.82 -16.38
N LEU A 576 -23.37 -12.25 -15.59
CA LEU A 576 -24.15 -13.46 -15.82
C LEU A 576 -25.60 -13.10 -16.14
N GLN A 577 -26.07 -13.47 -17.34
CA GLN A 577 -27.43 -13.21 -17.79
C GLN A 577 -28.47 -13.79 -16.81
N GLY A 578 -29.41 -12.94 -16.39
CA GLY A 578 -30.48 -13.32 -15.47
C GLY A 578 -30.12 -13.22 -13.99
N TYR A 579 -28.94 -12.72 -13.62
CA TYR A 579 -28.53 -12.46 -12.24
C TYR A 579 -28.01 -11.03 -12.07
N SER A 580 -28.24 -10.40 -10.91
CA SER A 580 -27.47 -9.21 -10.55
C SER A 580 -26.06 -9.61 -10.14
N ASN A 581 -25.09 -8.71 -10.32
CA ASN A 581 -23.70 -8.99 -9.93
C ASN A 581 -23.60 -9.33 -8.43
N ASP A 582 -24.39 -8.67 -7.57
CA ASP A 582 -24.41 -8.94 -6.13
C ASP A 582 -24.99 -10.32 -5.79
N GLN A 583 -25.96 -10.83 -6.55
CA GLN A 583 -26.44 -12.22 -6.38
C GLN A 583 -25.33 -13.22 -6.72
N VAL A 584 -24.53 -12.95 -7.75
CA VAL A 584 -23.37 -13.79 -8.10
C VAL A 584 -22.29 -13.71 -7.01
N GLY A 585 -21.96 -12.50 -6.54
CA GLY A 585 -21.00 -12.30 -5.44
C GLY A 585 -21.42 -12.97 -4.13
N GLN A 586 -22.71 -12.90 -3.76
CA GLN A 586 -23.25 -13.59 -2.58
C GLN A 586 -23.18 -15.12 -2.69
N ALA A 587 -23.42 -15.68 -3.89
CA ALA A 587 -23.30 -17.12 -4.12
C ALA A 587 -21.84 -17.60 -4.02
N LEU A 588 -20.91 -16.86 -4.63
CA LEU A 588 -19.48 -17.12 -4.53
C LEU A 588 -18.98 -17.04 -3.09
N ASN A 589 -19.40 -16.01 -2.34
CA ASN A 589 -19.02 -15.87 -0.93
C ASN A 589 -19.50 -17.04 -0.06
N LYS A 590 -20.67 -17.64 -0.33
CA LYS A 590 -21.16 -18.84 0.37
C LYS A 590 -20.26 -20.06 0.17
N GLU A 591 -19.59 -20.14 -0.99
CA GLU A 591 -18.61 -21.20 -1.30
C GLU A 591 -17.17 -20.82 -0.90
N GLY A 592 -16.98 -19.74 -0.14
CA GLY A 592 -15.66 -19.27 0.31
C GLY A 592 -14.89 -18.44 -0.73
N VAL A 593 -15.50 -18.14 -1.88
CA VAL A 593 -14.88 -17.42 -2.99
C VAL A 593 -15.11 -15.91 -2.86
N ALA A 594 -14.05 -15.18 -2.50
CA ALA A 594 -14.07 -13.73 -2.37
C ALA A 594 -13.77 -13.05 -3.73
N VAL A 595 -14.78 -12.38 -4.29
CA VAL A 595 -14.68 -11.51 -5.49
C VAL A 595 -15.27 -10.14 -5.19
N ARG A 596 -14.97 -9.14 -6.05
CA ARG A 596 -15.62 -7.84 -5.98
C ARG A 596 -16.75 -7.71 -6.99
N THR A 597 -17.88 -7.15 -6.55
CA THR A 597 -18.97 -6.68 -7.41
C THR A 597 -18.96 -5.15 -7.43
N GLY A 598 -19.50 -4.56 -8.49
CA GLY A 598 -19.67 -3.11 -8.59
C GLY A 598 -18.90 -2.49 -9.75
N HIS A 599 -18.53 -1.21 -9.60
CA HIS A 599 -17.97 -0.39 -10.67
C HIS A 599 -16.43 -0.28 -10.66
N HIS A 600 -15.76 -0.96 -9.72
CA HIS A 600 -14.29 -1.05 -9.58
C HIS A 600 -13.54 0.28 -9.65
N CYS A 601 -14.17 1.39 -9.25
CA CYS A 601 -13.63 2.75 -9.44
C CYS A 601 -13.19 3.04 -10.89
N ALA A 602 -13.93 2.52 -11.88
CA ALA A 602 -13.63 2.60 -13.30
C ALA A 602 -14.93 2.75 -14.13
N GLN A 603 -15.87 3.59 -13.68
CA GLN A 603 -17.18 3.75 -14.33
C GLN A 603 -17.11 4.12 -15.83
N PRO A 604 -16.17 4.98 -16.31
CA PRO A 604 -16.12 5.36 -17.72
C PRO A 604 -15.84 4.20 -18.67
N ILE A 605 -14.93 3.27 -18.32
CA ILE A 605 -14.68 2.08 -19.14
C ILE A 605 -15.88 1.14 -19.11
N LEU A 606 -16.46 0.85 -17.94
CA LEU A 606 -17.61 -0.05 -17.86
C LEU A 606 -18.78 0.45 -18.72
N ARG A 607 -19.06 1.77 -18.69
CA ARG A 607 -20.05 2.41 -19.55
C ARG A 607 -19.73 2.27 -21.05
N ARG A 608 -18.45 2.42 -21.44
CA ARG A 608 -18.00 2.16 -22.82
C ARG A 608 -18.21 0.69 -23.24
N MET A 609 -18.14 -0.25 -22.30
CA MET A 609 -18.48 -1.68 -22.53
C MET A 609 -20.00 -1.97 -22.44
N GLY A 610 -20.82 -0.96 -22.17
CA GLY A 610 -22.28 -1.06 -22.08
C GLY A 610 -22.82 -1.61 -20.76
N VAL A 611 -22.09 -1.46 -19.64
CA VAL A 611 -22.50 -1.94 -18.30
C VAL A 611 -22.16 -0.92 -17.20
N GLU A 612 -22.93 -0.86 -16.12
CA GLU A 612 -22.58 -0.02 -14.95
C GLU A 612 -21.68 -0.73 -13.94
N THR A 613 -21.80 -2.06 -13.84
CA THR A 613 -21.08 -2.89 -12.86
C THR A 613 -20.75 -4.27 -13.43
N THR A 614 -19.71 -4.92 -12.90
CA THR A 614 -19.34 -6.32 -13.19
C THR A 614 -19.06 -7.10 -11.91
N VAL A 615 -19.04 -8.42 -12.01
CA VAL A 615 -18.32 -9.29 -11.07
C VAL A 615 -16.87 -9.34 -11.56
N ARG A 616 -15.90 -9.16 -10.66
CA ARG A 616 -14.47 -9.15 -10.99
C ARG A 616 -13.70 -10.11 -10.07
N PRO A 617 -13.55 -11.37 -10.47
CA PRO A 617 -12.40 -12.19 -10.08
C PRO A 617 -11.12 -11.54 -10.64
N SER A 618 -10.11 -11.46 -9.80
CA SER A 618 -8.76 -11.00 -10.10
C SER A 618 -7.81 -11.89 -9.33
N LEU A 619 -6.95 -12.59 -10.04
CA LEU A 619 -6.13 -13.68 -9.52
C LEU A 619 -4.73 -13.14 -9.18
N ALA A 620 -3.95 -13.95 -8.47
CA ALA A 620 -2.54 -13.72 -8.20
C ALA A 620 -1.80 -15.07 -8.21
N PHE A 621 -0.47 -15.05 -8.25
CA PHE A 621 0.36 -16.25 -8.34
C PHE A 621 0.15 -17.31 -7.25
N TYR A 622 -0.43 -16.98 -6.09
CA TYR A 622 -0.77 -17.96 -5.04
C TYR A 622 -2.14 -18.65 -5.25
N ASN A 623 -2.90 -18.25 -6.26
CA ASN A 623 -4.14 -18.93 -6.62
C ASN A 623 -3.83 -20.17 -7.46
N THR A 624 -4.70 -21.19 -7.40
CA THR A 624 -4.48 -22.46 -8.10
C THR A 624 -5.61 -22.80 -9.08
N THR A 625 -5.46 -23.88 -9.84
CA THR A 625 -6.52 -24.41 -10.71
C THR A 625 -7.76 -24.83 -9.91
N GLU A 626 -7.59 -25.34 -8.70
CA GLU A 626 -8.68 -25.81 -7.82
C GLU A 626 -9.47 -24.62 -7.24
N ASP A 627 -8.80 -23.50 -6.96
CA ASP A 627 -9.44 -22.22 -6.65
C ASP A 627 -10.37 -21.78 -7.81
N VAL A 628 -9.89 -21.92 -9.06
CA VAL A 628 -10.66 -21.58 -10.27
C VAL A 628 -11.83 -22.56 -10.46
N ASP A 629 -11.61 -23.85 -10.29
CA ASP A 629 -12.66 -24.88 -10.46
C ASP A 629 -13.81 -24.68 -9.46
N THR A 630 -13.49 -24.29 -8.23
CA THR A 630 -14.48 -23.93 -7.20
C THR A 630 -15.34 -22.74 -7.65
N PHE A 631 -14.72 -21.69 -8.18
CA PHE A 631 -15.41 -20.53 -8.76
C PHE A 631 -16.30 -20.95 -9.96
N ILE A 632 -15.75 -21.66 -10.94
CA ILE A 632 -16.45 -22.11 -12.15
C ILE A 632 -17.67 -22.98 -11.81
N LYS A 633 -17.51 -23.92 -10.88
CA LYS A 633 -18.59 -24.78 -10.38
C LYS A 633 -19.75 -23.95 -9.81
N THR A 634 -19.46 -22.93 -9.00
CA THR A 634 -20.49 -22.07 -8.39
C THR A 634 -21.28 -21.29 -9.45
N ILE A 635 -20.62 -20.79 -10.50
CA ILE A 635 -21.31 -20.09 -11.61
C ILE A 635 -22.17 -21.06 -12.43
N TRP A 636 -21.72 -22.30 -12.65
CA TRP A 636 -22.53 -23.36 -13.26
C TRP A 636 -23.78 -23.72 -12.43
N GLU A 637 -23.64 -23.82 -11.11
CA GLU A 637 -24.74 -24.13 -10.19
C GLU A 637 -25.79 -23.01 -10.18
N LEU A 638 -25.37 -21.74 -10.17
CA LEU A 638 -26.29 -20.61 -10.39
C LEU A 638 -27.08 -20.78 -11.69
N LYS A 639 -26.40 -21.08 -12.81
CA LYS A 639 -27.07 -21.21 -14.11
C LYS A 639 -28.16 -22.30 -14.11
N LYS A 640 -27.92 -23.44 -13.46
CA LYS A 640 -28.85 -24.59 -13.35
C LYS A 640 -30.14 -24.30 -12.58
N VAL A 641 -30.25 -23.17 -11.87
CA VAL A 641 -31.44 -22.83 -11.05
C VAL A 641 -32.48 -22.00 -11.80
N ARG A 642 -32.17 -21.49 -13.01
CA ARG A 642 -33.05 -20.61 -13.81
C ARG A 642 -33.36 -21.11 -15.23
N PHE A 643 -32.94 -22.33 -15.57
CA PHE A 643 -33.17 -23.02 -16.84
C PHE A 643 -33.52 -24.48 -16.55
#